data_AF-A0A2T4VD63-F1
#
_entry.id   AF-A0A2T4VD63-F1
#
_cell.length_a   1.000
_cell.length_b   1.000
_cell.length_c   1.000
_cell.angle_alpha   90.00
_cell.angle_beta   90.00
_cell.angle_gamma   90.00
#
_symmetry.space_group_name_H-M   'P 1'
#
loop_
_entity.id
_entity.type
_entity.pdbx_description
1 polymer ?
#
loop_
_entity_poly.entity_id
_entity_poly.type
_entity_poly.pdbx_seq_one_letter_code
_entity_poly.pdbx_strand_id
1 'polypeptide(L)'
;MNRLEHLRETHAAALLRTFLAREHGPERTWAAGGAAALFARFAEADPTAGKPHLEWVLRLYLSERLLAEDLYKVPETLHLFRRVRNRLPERQRALTAYEDLPSLWRAIAPLAESPSRRARAAAEREEARAESRVLHEDEELLVAIPRTRAAAMWWGRGTRWCTAAEEDNAFAEYTRSGPLVVFIVKGAKFQFHAPSDSFHDAADGPVEVLEVLGPHLSRLEAAGLQGLVLALEPLAREQGALSDEAVRSALSDWGLPLYHLPEERRDAESCRLAVAHDGDNLAYVPEALRTRELCLTAVRSEGRALCYVPFSLRDRALCLAALGNGASLEDVPDEHRDRELCLEAVRRGHMLRFVPFALRDAELCRLAFETGGERLEYTPWALRDRKTCLLALDNDGYQIAFTPECHRDRELYLAALERRGCTLEFVPLEMRDFELCAVAVRSEDHALYFTPPELRTTLATAAGVDMNAAHVQGLLEDELAQLPFAERTRERCLEASRKRRFDPGLAPHILRDLETCLEIATRGVLLDKVPEEFLSREVCLLNVARDALSLASVPEGLRDREMCLTAVRGRGDQLGFVPDPLRDAEMCQAAVAAEGAGWDEALRYVPFALRDRALCLEALRARKTDNARGRLSDVPDAWRDEELCRTAVSGIDKWNARGLLAHIPLALRDAKMCREVVAAHPEAIVDVPHALRDAELCAAVVARDESLRRHVPAALRESLPTRTLRASTPTEGTAQLTAPEEAKPKVSP
;
A
#
# COMPACT_ATOMS: atom_id res chain seq x y z
N MET A 1 -63.08 45.45 0.52
CA MET A 1 -63.18 44.38 1.53
C MET A 1 -61.82 43.79 1.79
N ASN A 2 -61.38 43.76 3.05
CA ASN A 2 -60.25 42.93 3.45
C ASN A 2 -60.61 41.44 3.25
N ARG A 3 -59.62 40.55 3.04
CA ARG A 3 -59.83 39.10 2.86
C ARG A 3 -60.72 38.50 3.96
N LEU A 4 -60.59 39.00 5.18
CA LEU A 4 -61.39 38.58 6.33
C LEU A 4 -62.86 39.00 6.22
N GLU A 5 -63.14 40.20 5.72
CA GLU A 5 -64.51 40.66 5.44
C GLU A 5 -65.14 39.84 4.31
N HIS A 6 -64.36 39.54 3.27
CA HIS A 6 -64.79 38.70 2.17
C HIS A 6 -65.14 37.29 2.64
N LEU A 7 -64.24 36.63 3.38
CA LEU A 7 -64.51 35.30 3.96
C LEU A 7 -65.73 35.33 4.91
N ARG A 8 -65.91 36.41 5.68
CA ARG A 8 -67.07 36.59 6.55
C ARG A 8 -68.36 36.62 5.73
N GLU A 9 -68.42 37.42 4.67
CA GLU A 9 -69.58 37.47 3.79
C GLU A 9 -69.85 36.14 3.09
N THR A 10 -68.80 35.47 2.59
CA THR A 10 -68.92 34.19 1.86
C THR A 10 -69.36 33.03 2.75
N HIS A 11 -68.82 32.91 3.97
CA HIS A 11 -69.00 31.73 4.80
C HIS A 11 -69.97 31.90 5.97
N ALA A 12 -70.26 33.12 6.47
CA ALA A 12 -71.09 33.30 7.67
C ALA A 12 -72.50 32.69 7.52
N ALA A 13 -73.13 32.82 6.35
CA ALA A 13 -74.45 32.23 6.09
C ALA A 13 -74.40 30.69 5.99
N ALA A 14 -73.30 30.11 5.48
CA ALA A 14 -73.10 28.67 5.46
C ALA A 14 -72.89 28.13 6.88
N LEU A 15 -72.02 28.79 7.67
CA LEU A 15 -71.77 28.43 9.06
C LEU A 15 -73.07 28.44 9.89
N LEU A 16 -73.89 29.49 9.78
CA LEU A 16 -75.16 29.58 10.51
C LEU A 16 -76.12 28.46 10.11
N ARG A 17 -76.21 28.12 8.81
CA ARG A 17 -77.07 27.03 8.33
C ARG A 17 -76.63 25.66 8.84
N THR A 18 -75.35 25.31 8.71
CA THR A 18 -74.80 24.04 9.19
C THR A 18 -75.03 23.87 10.70
N PHE A 19 -74.93 24.96 11.45
CA PHE A 19 -75.08 24.96 12.90
C PHE A 19 -76.53 24.87 13.38
N LEU A 20 -77.46 25.58 12.72
CA LEU A 20 -78.90 25.49 12.99
C LEU A 20 -79.47 24.11 12.60
N ALA A 21 -78.80 23.38 11.70
CA ALA A 21 -79.20 22.03 11.29
C ALA A 21 -78.81 20.94 12.30
N ARG A 22 -77.95 21.22 13.30
CA ARG A 22 -77.50 20.22 14.29
C ARG A 22 -78.42 20.20 15.51
N GLU A 23 -78.98 19.05 15.83
CA GLU A 23 -79.91 18.91 16.95
C GLU A 23 -79.21 18.92 18.33
N HIS A 24 -77.93 18.57 18.44
CA HIS A 24 -77.20 18.49 19.72
C HIS A 24 -75.73 18.97 19.60
N GLY A 25 -75.16 19.53 20.68
CA GLY A 25 -73.74 19.92 20.77
C GLY A 25 -73.46 21.22 21.57
N PRO A 26 -72.21 21.48 22.00
CA PRO A 26 -71.79 22.72 22.70
C PRO A 26 -72.08 23.99 21.88
N GLU A 27 -72.20 23.78 20.58
CA GLU A 27 -72.62 24.68 19.53
C GLU A 27 -73.87 25.51 19.92
N ARG A 28 -74.92 24.93 20.53
CA ARG A 28 -76.14 25.69 20.89
C ARG A 28 -75.90 26.94 21.76
N THR A 29 -74.82 26.98 22.55
CA THR A 29 -74.46 28.14 23.38
C THR A 29 -73.81 29.29 22.59
N TRP A 30 -73.16 29.02 21.46
CA TRP A 30 -72.50 30.03 20.64
C TRP A 30 -73.46 30.74 19.66
N ALA A 31 -74.63 30.15 19.39
CA ALA A 31 -75.64 30.68 18.46
C ALA A 31 -76.29 32.01 18.91
N ALA A 32 -76.20 32.38 20.19
CA ALA A 32 -76.87 33.57 20.74
C ALA A 32 -76.40 34.89 20.10
N GLY A 33 -75.19 34.93 19.53
CA GLY A 33 -74.62 36.10 18.85
C GLY A 33 -74.77 36.13 17.32
N GLY A 34 -75.46 35.15 16.73
CA GLY A 34 -75.66 35.05 15.28
C GLY A 34 -74.40 34.71 14.47
N ALA A 35 -74.55 34.69 13.14
CA ALA A 35 -73.50 34.24 12.20
C ALA A 35 -72.18 35.01 12.32
N ALA A 36 -72.24 36.30 12.64
CA ALA A 36 -71.07 37.16 12.76
C ALA A 36 -70.22 36.82 13.99
N ALA A 37 -70.85 36.52 15.13
CA ALA A 37 -70.15 36.09 16.34
C ALA A 37 -69.52 34.69 16.17
N LEU A 38 -70.20 33.79 15.46
CA LEU A 38 -69.66 32.46 15.13
C LEU A 38 -68.42 32.56 14.24
N PHE A 39 -68.47 33.38 13.19
CA PHE A 39 -67.31 33.61 12.33
C PHE A 39 -66.11 34.15 13.12
N ALA A 40 -66.34 35.06 14.08
CA ALA A 40 -65.28 35.59 14.95
C ALA A 40 -64.59 34.49 15.78
N ARG A 41 -65.33 33.46 16.23
CA ARG A 41 -64.75 32.30 16.96
C ARG A 41 -63.83 31.45 16.09
N PHE A 42 -64.22 31.18 14.84
CA PHE A 42 -63.32 30.52 13.89
C PHE A 42 -62.12 31.39 13.53
N ALA A 43 -62.30 32.71 13.48
CA ALA A 43 -61.19 33.63 13.26
C ALA A 43 -60.19 33.63 14.42
N GLU A 44 -60.60 33.36 15.66
CA GLU A 44 -59.69 33.17 16.81
C GLU A 44 -58.79 31.93 16.65
N ALA A 45 -59.26 30.89 15.95
CA ALA A 45 -58.52 29.64 15.75
C ALA A 45 -57.27 29.76 14.86
N ASP A 46 -57.20 30.79 14.01
CA ASP A 46 -55.98 31.15 13.28
C ASP A 46 -55.25 32.27 14.03
N PRO A 47 -54.24 32.00 14.87
CA PRO A 47 -53.57 33.05 15.65
C PRO A 47 -52.68 33.97 14.80
N THR A 48 -52.56 33.75 13.49
CA THR A 48 -51.62 34.50 12.64
C THR A 48 -52.18 35.85 12.16
N ALA A 49 -51.30 36.84 12.00
CA ALA A 49 -51.67 38.17 11.51
C ALA A 49 -52.24 38.08 10.08
N GLY A 50 -53.41 38.67 9.84
CA GLY A 50 -54.10 38.63 8.54
C GLY A 50 -54.91 37.36 8.27
N LYS A 51 -54.95 36.41 9.21
CA LYS A 51 -55.76 35.18 9.17
C LYS A 51 -55.69 34.38 7.84
N PRO A 52 -54.50 34.15 7.26
CA PRO A 52 -54.32 33.45 5.97
C PRO A 52 -54.79 31.99 5.96
N HIS A 53 -54.91 31.34 7.12
CA HIS A 53 -55.27 29.93 7.27
C HIS A 53 -56.74 29.73 7.62
N LEU A 54 -57.44 30.81 7.99
CA LEU A 54 -58.86 30.79 8.34
C LEU A 54 -59.74 30.12 7.28
N GLU A 55 -59.47 30.37 6.00
CA GLU A 55 -60.21 29.75 4.90
C GLU A 55 -60.10 28.21 4.92
N TRP A 56 -58.92 27.66 5.23
CA TRP A 56 -58.74 26.22 5.36
C TRP A 56 -59.49 25.66 6.57
N VAL A 57 -59.40 26.32 7.74
CA VAL A 57 -60.12 25.94 8.96
C VAL A 57 -61.63 25.92 8.72
N LEU A 58 -62.16 26.94 8.05
CA LEU A 58 -63.58 27.05 7.68
C LEU A 58 -64.00 25.93 6.73
N ARG A 59 -63.16 25.56 5.75
CA ARG A 59 -63.44 24.44 4.83
C ARG A 59 -63.48 23.10 5.56
N LEU A 60 -62.57 22.84 6.50
CA LEU A 60 -62.60 21.60 7.30
C LEU A 60 -63.88 21.49 8.11
N TYR A 61 -64.31 22.60 8.74
CA TYR A 61 -65.54 22.62 9.52
C TYR A 61 -66.79 22.40 8.67
N LEU A 62 -66.92 23.14 7.55
CA LEU A 62 -68.07 23.03 6.65
C LEU A 62 -68.17 21.67 5.93
N SER A 63 -67.06 20.94 5.84
CA SER A 63 -67.02 19.56 5.33
C SER A 63 -67.16 18.49 6.42
N GLU A 64 -67.48 18.89 7.65
CA GLU A 64 -67.64 18.03 8.84
C GLU A 64 -66.37 17.28 9.26
N ARG A 65 -65.19 17.71 8.78
CA ARG A 65 -63.88 17.12 9.10
C ARG A 65 -63.18 17.78 10.29
N LEU A 66 -63.76 18.85 10.82
CA LEU A 66 -63.36 19.51 12.07
C LEU A 66 -64.61 19.76 12.90
N LEU A 67 -64.65 19.24 14.12
CA LEU A 67 -65.74 19.52 15.07
C LEU A 67 -65.49 20.85 15.80
N ALA A 68 -66.55 21.56 16.18
CA ALA A 68 -66.40 22.84 16.90
C ALA A 68 -65.67 22.67 18.25
N GLU A 69 -65.86 21.54 18.91
CA GLU A 69 -65.16 21.20 20.16
C GLU A 69 -63.65 21.00 20.00
N ASP A 70 -63.17 20.69 18.78
CA ASP A 70 -61.75 20.51 18.48
C ASP A 70 -61.06 21.80 18.02
N LEU A 71 -61.79 22.91 17.93
CA LEU A 71 -61.28 24.18 17.43
C LEU A 71 -60.09 24.71 18.26
N TYR A 72 -60.04 24.37 19.57
CA TYR A 72 -58.93 24.74 20.45
C TYR A 72 -57.58 24.08 20.08
N LYS A 73 -57.60 22.98 19.29
CA LYS A 73 -56.38 22.28 18.82
C LYS A 73 -55.71 22.97 17.62
N VAL A 74 -56.46 23.81 16.90
CA VAL A 74 -56.02 24.45 15.65
C VAL A 74 -54.84 25.41 15.87
N PRO A 75 -54.84 26.33 16.86
CA PRO A 75 -53.76 27.30 17.03
C PRO A 75 -52.38 26.65 17.23
N GLU A 76 -52.28 25.65 18.10
CA GLU A 76 -51.03 24.94 18.38
C GLU A 76 -50.55 24.14 17.16
N THR A 77 -51.48 23.45 16.47
CA THR A 77 -51.19 22.68 15.27
C THR A 77 -50.66 23.59 14.14
N LEU A 78 -51.25 24.76 13.93
CA LEU A 78 -50.80 25.75 12.94
C LEU A 78 -49.44 26.36 13.31
N HIS A 79 -49.22 26.65 14.59
CA HIS A 79 -47.93 27.13 15.08
C HIS A 79 -46.83 26.10 14.81
N LEU A 80 -47.11 24.82 15.10
CA LEU A 80 -46.17 23.74 14.88
C LEU A 80 -45.90 23.51 13.38
N PHE A 81 -46.96 23.53 12.55
CA PHE A 81 -46.83 23.43 11.10
C PHE A 81 -45.93 24.53 10.55
N ARG A 82 -46.08 25.79 10.98
CA ARG A 82 -45.21 26.89 10.55
C ARG A 82 -43.73 26.65 10.91
N ARG A 83 -43.46 26.09 12.09
CA ARG A 83 -42.11 25.76 12.57
C ARG A 83 -41.44 24.70 11.69
N VAL A 84 -42.19 23.69 11.25
CA VAL A 84 -41.64 22.54 10.49
C VAL A 84 -41.94 22.57 9.00
N ARG A 85 -42.69 23.56 8.49
CA ARG A 85 -43.16 23.64 7.10
C ARG A 85 -42.07 23.39 6.05
N ASN A 86 -40.89 23.97 6.25
CA ASN A 86 -39.80 23.86 5.29
C ASN A 86 -39.13 22.48 5.29
N ARG A 87 -39.41 21.64 6.29
CA ARG A 87 -38.94 20.24 6.40
C ARG A 87 -39.92 19.24 5.74
N LEU A 88 -41.12 19.69 5.35
CA LEU A 88 -42.08 18.86 4.64
C LEU A 88 -41.75 18.79 3.13
N PRO A 89 -42.09 17.66 2.46
CA PRO A 89 -42.04 17.56 1.00
C PRO A 89 -42.81 18.70 0.33
N GLU A 90 -42.37 19.17 -0.85
CA GLU A 90 -42.95 20.36 -1.51
C GLU A 90 -44.48 20.29 -1.65
N ARG A 91 -45.00 19.11 -2.02
CA ARG A 91 -46.45 18.85 -2.17
C ARG A 91 -47.24 18.99 -0.85
N GLN A 92 -46.57 18.91 0.29
CA GLN A 92 -47.16 18.97 1.63
C GLN A 92 -46.92 20.32 2.35
N ARG A 93 -46.24 21.29 1.71
CA ARG A 93 -45.98 22.61 2.31
C ARG A 93 -47.19 23.54 2.32
N ALA A 94 -48.25 23.20 1.60
CA ALA A 94 -49.52 23.90 1.58
C ALA A 94 -50.52 23.23 2.52
N LEU A 95 -51.21 24.00 3.37
CA LEU A 95 -52.24 23.46 4.26
C LEU A 95 -53.36 22.74 3.51
N THR A 96 -53.66 23.17 2.27
CA THR A 96 -54.66 22.55 1.39
C THR A 96 -54.31 21.11 1.00
N ALA A 97 -53.09 20.63 1.25
CA ALA A 97 -52.70 19.24 1.06
C ALA A 97 -53.21 18.31 2.18
N TYR A 98 -53.73 18.87 3.27
CA TYR A 98 -54.23 18.11 4.41
C TYR A 98 -55.74 18.19 4.48
N GLU A 99 -56.34 17.00 4.57
CA GLU A 99 -57.77 16.78 4.52
C GLU A 99 -58.47 16.98 5.87
N ASP A 100 -57.72 16.92 6.97
CA ASP A 100 -58.19 17.05 8.36
C ASP A 100 -57.03 17.45 9.31
N LEU A 101 -57.35 17.79 10.57
CA LEU A 101 -56.32 18.07 11.58
C LEU A 101 -55.41 16.86 11.91
N PRO A 102 -55.94 15.62 12.06
CA PRO A 102 -55.09 14.46 12.36
C PRO A 102 -54.04 14.13 11.30
N SER A 103 -54.33 14.32 10.01
CA SER A 103 -53.38 14.11 8.91
C SER A 103 -52.28 15.17 8.91
N LEU A 104 -52.62 16.43 9.19
CA LEU A 104 -51.65 17.49 9.41
C LEU A 104 -50.75 17.18 10.61
N TRP A 105 -51.34 16.80 11.76
CA TRP A 105 -50.60 16.45 12.98
C TRP A 105 -49.62 15.29 12.75
N ARG A 106 -50.08 14.19 12.11
CA ARG A 106 -49.24 13.03 11.78
C ARG A 106 -48.03 13.40 10.91
N ALA A 107 -48.17 14.39 10.02
CA ALA A 107 -47.06 14.84 9.17
C ALA A 107 -46.07 15.74 9.92
N ILE A 108 -46.52 16.56 10.87
CA ILE A 108 -45.68 17.56 11.55
C ILE A 108 -45.08 17.08 12.88
N ALA A 109 -45.75 16.19 13.61
CA ALA A 109 -45.33 15.74 14.94
C ALA A 109 -43.96 15.03 14.94
N PRO A 110 -43.66 14.09 14.02
CA PRO A 110 -42.33 13.46 13.97
C PRO A 110 -41.20 14.45 13.68
N LEU A 111 -41.49 15.50 12.90
CA LEU A 111 -40.55 16.57 12.60
C LEU A 111 -40.40 17.55 13.77
N ALA A 112 -41.42 17.67 14.63
CA ALA A 112 -41.39 18.51 15.81
C ALA A 112 -40.39 18.02 16.86
N GLU A 113 -40.25 16.69 16.97
CA GLU A 113 -39.42 16.00 17.95
C GLU A 113 -37.96 15.87 17.52
N SER A 114 -37.67 15.88 16.21
CA SER A 114 -36.28 15.81 15.75
C SER A 114 -35.56 17.17 15.90
N PRO A 115 -34.33 17.17 16.48
CA PRO A 115 -33.58 18.39 16.76
C PRO A 115 -33.34 19.21 15.50
N SER A 116 -33.32 20.53 15.65
CA SER A 116 -32.96 21.42 14.54
C SER A 116 -31.56 21.11 14.03
N ARG A 117 -31.28 21.40 12.75
CA ARG A 117 -29.94 21.25 12.17
C ARG A 117 -28.86 21.95 13.01
N ARG A 118 -29.18 23.09 13.62
CA ARG A 118 -28.29 23.85 14.50
C ARG A 118 -28.04 23.14 15.83
N ALA A 119 -29.08 22.57 16.45
CA ALA A 119 -28.96 21.81 17.69
C ALA A 119 -28.16 20.51 17.47
N ARG A 120 -28.39 19.82 16.35
CA ARG A 120 -27.61 18.66 15.95
C ARG A 120 -26.13 19.02 15.73
N ALA A 121 -25.85 20.10 14.99
CA ALA A 121 -24.47 20.55 14.78
C ALA A 121 -23.76 20.98 16.09
N ALA A 122 -24.50 21.53 17.05
CA ALA A 122 -23.98 21.86 18.38
C ALA A 122 -23.67 20.59 19.19
N ALA A 123 -24.58 19.61 19.19
CA ALA A 123 -24.35 18.32 19.85
C ALA A 123 -23.15 17.57 19.23
N GLU A 124 -23.07 17.50 17.90
CA GLU A 124 -21.92 16.91 17.20
C GLU A 124 -20.60 17.63 17.54
N ARG A 125 -20.63 18.96 17.74
CA ARG A 125 -19.46 19.74 18.18
C ARG A 125 -19.04 19.39 19.61
N GLU A 126 -20.00 19.28 20.52
CA GLU A 126 -19.73 18.94 21.92
C GLU A 126 -19.17 17.52 22.04
N GLU A 127 -19.74 16.57 21.31
CA GLU A 127 -19.27 15.19 21.22
C GLU A 127 -17.85 15.12 20.67
N ALA A 128 -17.58 15.75 19.52
CA ALA A 128 -16.24 15.76 18.94
C ALA A 128 -15.19 16.40 19.88
N ARG A 129 -15.58 17.42 20.65
CA ARG A 129 -14.70 18.04 21.67
C ARG A 129 -14.49 17.14 22.88
N ALA A 130 -15.52 16.43 23.34
CA ALA A 130 -15.39 15.47 24.42
C ALA A 130 -14.48 14.28 24.04
N GLU A 131 -14.53 13.88 22.77
CA GLU A 131 -13.69 12.84 22.18
C GLU A 131 -12.32 13.35 21.70
N SER A 132 -11.93 14.56 22.11
CA SER A 132 -10.67 15.18 21.74
C SER A 132 -9.96 15.75 22.96
N ARG A 133 -8.63 15.81 22.89
CA ARG A 133 -7.83 16.59 23.84
C ARG A 133 -7.54 17.95 23.22
N VAL A 134 -8.20 19.00 23.70
CA VAL A 134 -7.87 20.39 23.31
C VAL A 134 -6.62 20.81 24.08
N LEU A 135 -5.58 21.21 23.36
CA LEU A 135 -4.28 21.59 23.92
C LEU A 135 -4.17 23.10 24.12
N HIS A 136 -4.73 23.87 23.17
CA HIS A 136 -4.71 25.33 23.17
C HIS A 136 -5.92 25.85 22.40
N GLU A 137 -6.54 26.94 22.89
CA GLU A 137 -7.62 27.62 22.20
C GLU A 137 -7.60 29.11 22.56
N ASP A 138 -7.41 29.96 21.55
CA ASP A 138 -7.57 31.41 21.64
C ASP A 138 -8.33 31.95 20.40
N GLU A 139 -8.40 33.27 20.25
CA GLU A 139 -9.13 33.92 19.14
C GLU A 139 -8.58 33.59 17.74
N GLU A 140 -7.30 33.24 17.63
CA GLU A 140 -6.62 33.02 16.36
C GLU A 140 -6.24 31.55 16.12
N LEU A 141 -5.99 30.79 17.18
CA LEU A 141 -5.45 29.42 17.12
C LEU A 141 -6.24 28.45 18.01
N LEU A 142 -6.62 27.32 17.42
CA LEU A 142 -7.06 26.12 18.13
C LEU A 142 -6.15 24.96 17.79
N VAL A 143 -5.73 24.21 18.82
CA VAL A 143 -4.94 22.98 18.69
C VAL A 143 -5.65 21.85 19.44
N ALA A 144 -5.93 20.75 18.75
CA ALA A 144 -6.63 19.61 19.32
C ALA A 144 -6.10 18.26 18.80
N ILE A 145 -6.19 17.23 19.64
CA ILE A 145 -5.88 15.84 19.28
C ILE A 145 -7.19 15.05 19.27
N PRO A 146 -7.76 14.67 18.11
CA PRO A 146 -8.85 13.70 18.06
C PRO A 146 -8.40 12.35 18.63
N ARG A 147 -9.20 11.77 19.52
CA ARG A 147 -8.94 10.44 20.11
C ARG A 147 -9.75 9.32 19.47
N THR A 148 -10.75 9.68 18.68
CA THR A 148 -11.64 8.75 17.98
C THR A 148 -11.70 9.10 16.50
N ARG A 149 -12.06 8.10 15.69
CA ARG A 149 -12.35 8.30 14.26
C ARG A 149 -13.46 9.34 14.05
N ALA A 150 -14.51 9.31 14.89
CA ALA A 150 -15.62 10.26 14.80
C ALA A 150 -15.18 11.71 15.04
N ALA A 151 -14.34 11.94 16.05
CA ALA A 151 -13.74 13.25 16.28
C ALA A 151 -12.84 13.69 15.13
N ALA A 152 -11.96 12.80 14.62
CA ALA A 152 -11.08 13.11 13.50
C ALA A 152 -11.88 13.51 12.24
N MET A 153 -12.93 12.76 11.92
CA MET A 153 -13.86 13.09 10.84
C MET A 153 -14.53 14.44 11.06
N TRP A 154 -14.98 14.73 12.29
CA TRP A 154 -15.60 16.01 12.61
C TRP A 154 -14.65 17.19 12.44
N TRP A 155 -13.44 17.11 13.01
CA TRP A 155 -12.41 18.13 12.88
C TRP A 155 -11.97 18.30 11.42
N GLY A 156 -11.88 17.22 10.66
CA GLY A 156 -11.52 17.20 9.25
C GLY A 156 -12.64 17.49 8.25
N ARG A 157 -13.87 17.82 8.69
CA ARG A 157 -14.97 18.13 7.76
C ARG A 157 -14.59 19.23 6.76
N GLY A 158 -14.80 18.96 5.47
CA GLY A 158 -14.46 19.89 4.39
C GLY A 158 -12.98 19.88 3.99
N THR A 159 -12.21 18.91 4.47
CA THR A 159 -10.83 18.65 4.04
C THR A 159 -10.79 17.41 3.14
N ARG A 160 -9.65 17.18 2.48
CA ARG A 160 -9.35 15.95 1.73
C ARG A 160 -8.51 14.94 2.52
N TRP A 161 -8.39 15.11 3.83
CA TRP A 161 -7.59 14.21 4.66
C TRP A 161 -8.16 12.78 4.64
N CYS A 162 -7.29 11.80 4.45
CA CYS A 162 -7.64 10.38 4.59
C CYS A 162 -8.18 10.05 5.99
N THR A 163 -7.75 10.78 7.03
CA THR A 163 -8.22 10.64 8.42
C THR A 163 -9.62 11.23 8.65
N ALA A 164 -10.13 12.00 7.67
CA ALA A 164 -11.47 12.58 7.68
C ALA A 164 -12.47 11.84 6.77
N ALA A 165 -12.01 10.84 6.00
CA ALA A 165 -12.81 10.12 5.03
C ALA A 165 -13.87 9.22 5.67
N GLU A 166 -15.01 9.04 5.00
CA GLU A 166 -16.08 8.12 5.44
C GLU A 166 -15.73 6.66 5.12
N GLU A 167 -15.08 6.43 3.98
CA GLU A 167 -14.58 5.13 3.51
C GLU A 167 -13.05 5.15 3.51
N ASP A 168 -12.41 3.99 3.70
CA ASP A 168 -10.94 3.84 3.72
C ASP A 168 -10.19 4.83 4.63
N ASN A 169 -10.74 5.07 5.83
CA ASN A 169 -10.21 6.05 6.77
C ASN A 169 -8.94 5.56 7.48
N ALA A 170 -7.86 6.34 7.38
CA ALA A 170 -6.54 5.98 7.91
C ALA A 170 -6.30 6.37 9.40
N PHE A 171 -7.29 6.88 10.13
CA PHE A 171 -7.10 7.39 11.50
C PHE A 171 -6.42 6.39 12.45
N ALA A 172 -6.84 5.12 12.41
CA ALA A 172 -6.29 4.06 13.26
C ALA A 172 -4.85 3.67 12.89
N GLU A 173 -4.45 3.89 11.64
CA GLU A 173 -3.08 3.65 11.17
C GLU A 173 -2.12 4.69 11.73
N TYR A 174 -2.46 5.98 11.58
CA TYR A 174 -1.68 7.09 12.13
C TYR A 174 -1.58 7.02 13.66
N THR A 175 -2.71 6.82 14.34
CA THR A 175 -2.73 6.81 15.82
C THR A 175 -2.06 5.62 16.47
N ARG A 176 -1.66 4.60 15.68
CA ARG A 176 -0.79 3.52 16.15
C ARG A 176 0.63 4.01 16.43
N SER A 177 1.12 4.90 15.59
CA SER A 177 2.49 5.42 15.67
C SER A 177 2.57 6.75 16.40
N GLY A 178 1.50 7.49 16.66
CA GLY A 178 1.60 8.76 17.40
C GLY A 178 0.33 9.61 17.32
N PRO A 179 0.25 10.72 18.08
CA PRO A 179 -0.95 11.56 18.06
C PRO A 179 -1.09 12.31 16.73
N LEU A 180 -2.30 12.29 16.18
CA LEU A 180 -2.69 13.16 15.08
C LEU A 180 -3.12 14.52 15.65
N VAL A 181 -2.48 15.61 15.24
CA VAL A 181 -2.75 16.95 15.79
C VAL A 181 -3.43 17.81 14.74
N VAL A 182 -4.56 18.41 15.10
CA VAL A 182 -5.32 19.34 14.25
C VAL A 182 -5.07 20.76 14.71
N PHE A 183 -4.73 21.62 13.75
CA PHE A 183 -4.59 23.06 13.95
C PHE A 183 -5.69 23.78 13.18
N ILE A 184 -6.32 24.76 13.82
CA ILE A 184 -7.21 25.72 13.16
C ILE A 184 -6.64 27.11 13.37
N VAL A 185 -6.13 27.72 12.30
CA VAL A 185 -5.50 29.05 12.31
C VAL A 185 -6.41 30.00 11.55
N LYS A 186 -7.06 30.95 12.24
CA LYS A 186 -7.99 31.92 11.65
C LYS A 186 -9.06 31.27 10.74
N GLY A 187 -9.49 30.06 11.09
CA GLY A 187 -10.47 29.26 10.36
C GLY A 187 -9.91 28.31 9.29
N ALA A 188 -8.65 28.43 8.91
CA ALA A 188 -7.96 27.48 8.04
C ALA A 188 -7.53 26.24 8.83
N LYS A 189 -7.61 25.05 8.23
CA LYS A 189 -7.37 23.77 8.90
C LYS A 189 -6.07 23.14 8.42
N PHE A 190 -5.30 22.60 9.37
CA PHE A 190 -4.06 21.88 9.13
C PHE A 190 -4.01 20.62 10.00
N GLN A 191 -3.28 19.62 9.53
CA GLN A 191 -3.07 18.35 10.22
C GLN A 191 -1.59 18.03 10.30
N PHE A 192 -1.13 17.66 11.49
CA PHE A 192 0.24 17.29 11.78
C PHE A 192 0.32 15.87 12.34
N HIS A 193 1.32 15.10 11.90
CA HIS A 193 1.70 13.85 12.52
C HIS A 193 3.23 13.73 12.51
N ALA A 194 3.85 13.81 13.69
CA ALA A 194 5.30 13.84 13.83
C ALA A 194 6.02 12.56 13.35
N PRO A 195 5.52 11.33 13.62
CA PRO A 195 6.21 10.10 13.21
C PRO A 195 6.38 9.97 11.70
N SER A 196 5.38 10.42 10.92
CA SER A 196 5.46 10.46 9.45
C SER A 196 5.99 11.80 8.91
N ASP A 197 6.48 12.66 9.80
CA ASP A 197 6.94 14.02 9.52
C ASP A 197 6.02 14.86 8.60
N SER A 198 4.71 14.71 8.77
CA SER A 198 3.73 15.25 7.83
C SER A 198 2.98 16.47 8.39
N PHE A 199 2.94 17.57 7.64
CA PHE A 199 2.13 18.76 7.95
C PHE A 199 1.36 19.21 6.70
N HIS A 200 0.04 19.04 6.73
CA HIS A 200 -0.81 19.21 5.54
C HIS A 200 -1.92 20.23 5.77
N ASP A 201 -2.27 20.96 4.70
CA ASP A 201 -3.45 21.83 4.66
C ASP A 201 -4.75 21.04 4.43
N ALA A 202 -5.88 21.73 4.38
CA ALA A 202 -7.20 21.14 4.11
C ALA A 202 -7.31 20.42 2.76
N ALA A 203 -6.44 20.71 1.81
CA ALA A 203 -6.39 20.09 0.49
C ALA A 203 -5.55 18.81 0.46
N ASP A 204 -5.00 18.41 1.62
CA ASP A 204 -4.05 17.31 1.79
C ASP A 204 -2.72 17.57 1.05
N GLY A 205 -2.35 18.85 0.89
CA GLY A 205 -1.07 19.28 0.35
C GLY A 205 -0.07 19.64 1.47
N PRO A 206 1.23 19.31 1.33
CA PRO A 206 2.24 19.66 2.33
C PRO A 206 2.43 21.17 2.39
N VAL A 207 2.61 21.72 3.60
CA VAL A 207 2.82 23.16 3.83
C VAL A 207 3.97 23.39 4.81
N GLU A 208 4.69 24.50 4.67
CA GLU A 208 5.75 24.89 5.59
C GLU A 208 5.18 25.33 6.95
N VAL A 209 5.63 24.65 8.02
CA VAL A 209 5.18 24.88 9.40
C VAL A 209 5.40 26.33 9.83
N LEU A 210 6.57 26.89 9.54
CA LEU A 210 6.93 28.25 9.96
C LEU A 210 6.08 29.33 9.30
N GLU A 211 5.61 29.12 8.06
CA GLU A 211 4.72 30.06 7.37
C GLU A 211 3.35 30.14 8.04
N VAL A 212 2.86 29.00 8.55
CA VAL A 212 1.53 28.89 9.15
C VAL A 212 1.54 29.17 10.65
N LEU A 213 2.47 28.56 11.38
CA LEU A 213 2.51 28.54 12.84
C LEU A 213 3.60 29.41 13.45
N GLY A 214 4.52 29.99 12.66
CA GLY A 214 5.62 30.82 13.15
C GLY A 214 5.22 31.87 14.19
N PRO A 215 4.20 32.72 13.93
CA PRO A 215 3.72 33.73 14.89
C PRO A 215 3.08 33.14 16.16
N HIS A 216 2.82 31.84 16.19
CA HIS A 216 2.12 31.14 17.26
C HIS A 216 3.04 30.27 18.12
N LEU A 217 4.25 29.92 17.66
CA LEU A 217 5.13 28.97 18.36
C LEU A 217 5.47 29.41 19.79
N SER A 218 5.84 30.68 20.00
CA SER A 218 6.16 31.19 21.34
C SER A 218 4.96 31.17 22.30
N ARG A 219 3.72 31.28 21.77
CA ARG A 219 2.51 31.13 22.59
C ARG A 219 2.30 29.69 23.01
N LEU A 220 2.51 28.74 22.10
CA LEU A 220 2.43 27.31 22.41
C LEU A 220 3.50 26.90 23.44
N GLU A 221 4.71 27.44 23.33
CA GLU A 221 5.76 27.25 24.35
C GLU A 221 5.34 27.80 25.72
N ALA A 222 4.76 29.00 25.77
CA ALA A 222 4.26 29.60 27.01
C ALA A 222 3.08 28.79 27.61
N ALA A 223 2.33 28.07 26.78
CA ALA A 223 1.28 27.14 27.20
C ALA A 223 1.81 25.76 27.66
N GLY A 224 3.14 25.58 27.72
CA GLY A 224 3.76 24.32 28.16
C GLY A 224 3.83 23.25 27.06
N LEU A 225 3.68 23.63 25.79
CA LEU A 225 3.74 22.71 24.64
C LEU A 225 5.12 22.73 23.96
N GLN A 226 6.21 22.88 24.73
CA GLN A 226 7.54 23.00 24.14
C GLN A 226 7.98 21.74 23.37
N GLY A 227 7.51 20.55 23.78
CA GLY A 227 7.73 19.29 23.06
C GLY A 227 7.01 19.23 21.72
N LEU A 228 5.76 19.72 21.65
CA LEU A 228 5.03 19.83 20.38
C LEU A 228 5.69 20.83 19.44
N VAL A 229 6.14 21.98 19.97
CA VAL A 229 6.86 22.99 19.17
C VAL A 229 8.17 22.42 18.64
N LEU A 230 8.88 21.62 19.45
CA LEU A 230 10.06 20.92 18.98
C LEU A 230 9.73 19.87 17.91
N ALA A 231 8.62 19.13 18.04
CA ALA A 231 8.21 18.17 17.03
C ALA A 231 7.75 18.84 15.71
N LEU A 232 7.11 20.01 15.81
CA LEU A 232 6.69 20.81 14.67
C LEU A 232 7.90 21.36 13.91
N GLU A 233 8.90 21.87 14.64
CA GLU A 233 10.07 22.50 14.04
C GLU A 233 11.38 22.09 14.73
N PRO A 234 11.85 20.85 14.49
CA PRO A 234 12.99 20.30 15.21
C PRO A 234 14.32 20.98 14.89
N LEU A 235 14.42 21.63 13.72
CA LEU A 235 15.65 22.25 13.23
C LEU A 235 15.65 23.78 13.37
N ALA A 236 14.69 24.38 14.11
CA ALA A 236 14.67 25.83 14.35
C ALA A 236 15.67 26.31 15.40
N ARG A 237 16.00 25.47 16.39
CA ARG A 237 16.81 25.89 17.53
C ARG A 237 18.27 25.48 17.34
N GLU A 238 19.18 26.36 17.74
CA GLU A 238 20.60 26.02 17.82
C GLU A 238 20.80 24.83 18.78
N GLN A 239 21.81 24.00 18.51
CA GLN A 239 22.06 22.69 19.16
C GLN A 239 22.09 22.74 20.70
N GLY A 240 22.42 23.90 21.29
CA GLY A 240 22.47 24.13 22.74
C GLY A 240 21.19 24.69 23.39
N ALA A 241 20.17 25.06 22.62
CA ALA A 241 18.96 25.73 23.11
C ALA A 241 17.78 24.76 23.40
N LEU A 242 17.94 23.47 23.13
CA LEU A 242 16.90 22.46 23.37
C LEU A 242 16.87 22.04 24.83
N SER A 243 15.76 22.29 25.53
CA SER A 243 15.55 21.79 26.90
C SER A 243 15.32 20.28 26.90
N ASP A 244 15.90 19.58 27.87
CA ASP A 244 15.78 18.13 27.98
C ASP A 244 14.32 17.67 28.12
N GLU A 245 13.49 18.46 28.82
CA GLU A 245 12.06 18.19 28.94
C GLU A 245 11.30 18.31 27.61
N ALA A 246 11.68 19.27 26.75
CA ALA A 246 11.09 19.39 25.43
C ALA A 246 11.50 18.22 24.53
N VAL A 247 12.78 17.80 24.59
CA VAL A 247 13.27 16.62 23.86
C VAL A 247 12.53 15.36 24.33
N ARG A 248 12.45 15.15 25.65
CA ARG A 248 11.75 14.02 26.25
C ARG A 248 10.30 13.95 25.78
N SER A 249 9.55 15.05 25.89
CA SER A 249 8.15 15.13 25.44
C SER A 249 8.03 14.96 23.92
N ALA A 250 8.90 15.57 23.11
CA ALA A 250 8.91 15.42 21.65
C ALA A 250 9.03 13.96 21.22
N LEU A 251 9.95 13.21 21.85
CA LEU A 251 10.16 11.80 21.55
C LEU A 251 9.02 10.92 22.10
N SER A 252 8.61 11.11 23.35
CA SER A 252 7.66 10.20 24.01
C SER A 252 6.19 10.49 23.70
N ASP A 253 5.80 11.76 23.70
CA ASP A 253 4.39 12.17 23.64
C ASP A 253 3.95 12.42 22.20
N TRP A 254 4.88 12.84 21.34
CA TRP A 254 4.60 13.25 19.95
C TRP A 254 5.20 12.30 18.92
N GLY A 255 6.20 11.52 19.28
CA GLY A 255 6.80 10.55 18.37
C GLY A 255 7.79 11.13 17.37
N LEU A 256 8.50 12.19 17.75
CA LEU A 256 9.54 12.79 16.91
C LEU A 256 10.59 11.73 16.54
N PRO A 257 10.87 11.51 15.24
CA PRO A 257 11.95 10.62 14.83
C PRO A 257 13.33 11.10 15.30
N LEU A 258 14.18 10.16 15.71
CA LEU A 258 15.49 10.42 16.32
C LEU A 258 16.46 11.16 15.39
N TYR A 259 16.32 10.99 14.06
CA TYR A 259 17.16 11.68 13.07
C TYR A 259 17.02 13.21 13.08
N HIS A 260 15.93 13.73 13.64
CA HIS A 260 15.75 15.16 13.86
C HIS A 260 16.58 15.72 15.01
N LEU A 261 17.02 14.87 15.96
CA LEU A 261 17.96 15.31 16.99
C LEU A 261 19.38 15.32 16.42
N PRO A 262 20.15 16.39 16.66
CA PRO A 262 21.57 16.41 16.30
C PRO A 262 22.29 15.29 17.05
N GLU A 263 23.34 14.76 16.43
CA GLU A 263 24.08 13.60 16.91
C GLU A 263 24.56 13.75 18.36
N GLU A 264 24.97 14.97 18.77
CA GLU A 264 25.47 15.28 20.10
C GLU A 264 24.39 15.22 21.20
N ARG A 265 23.11 15.25 20.82
CA ARG A 265 21.95 15.15 21.73
C ARG A 265 21.34 13.75 21.78
N ARG A 266 21.88 12.79 21.03
CA ARG A 266 21.46 11.38 21.05
C ARG A 266 22.18 10.65 22.18
N ASP A 267 21.70 10.86 23.40
CA ASP A 267 22.12 10.14 24.60
C ASP A 267 21.32 8.84 24.82
N ALA A 268 21.66 8.08 25.87
CA ALA A 268 21.00 6.82 26.18
C ALA A 268 19.49 6.96 26.47
N GLU A 269 19.07 8.09 27.05
CA GLU A 269 17.67 8.32 27.40
C GLU A 269 16.83 8.65 26.15
N SER A 270 17.26 9.61 25.34
CA SER A 270 16.62 9.98 24.08
C SER A 270 16.54 8.79 23.12
N CYS A 271 17.62 8.02 22.96
CA CYS A 271 17.62 6.81 22.13
C CYS A 271 16.58 5.79 22.61
N ARG A 272 16.50 5.55 23.92
CA ARG A 272 15.52 4.63 24.51
C ARG A 272 14.08 5.11 24.30
N LEU A 273 13.82 6.41 24.48
CA LEU A 273 12.48 6.98 24.27
C LEU A 273 12.05 6.87 22.81
N ALA A 274 12.92 7.22 21.87
CA ALA A 274 12.64 7.14 20.44
C ALA A 274 12.39 5.70 19.98
N VAL A 275 13.25 4.75 20.38
CA VAL A 275 13.12 3.32 20.03
C VAL A 275 11.91 2.66 20.66
N ALA A 276 11.55 3.05 21.90
CA ALA A 276 10.35 2.54 22.55
C ALA A 276 9.05 3.02 21.86
N HIS A 277 9.11 4.15 21.19
CA HIS A 277 8.01 4.72 20.44
C HIS A 277 7.92 4.13 19.02
N ASP A 278 9.05 4.03 18.31
CA ASP A 278 9.16 3.36 17.02
C ASP A 278 10.53 2.68 16.88
N GLY A 279 10.51 1.36 16.69
CA GLY A 279 11.70 0.51 16.63
C GLY A 279 12.67 0.84 15.50
N ASP A 280 12.21 1.44 14.41
CA ASP A 280 13.06 1.86 13.27
C ASP A 280 14.06 2.95 13.67
N ASN A 281 13.81 3.67 14.76
CA ASN A 281 14.75 4.65 15.30
C ASN A 281 16.12 4.05 15.65
N LEU A 282 16.22 2.72 15.79
CA LEU A 282 17.49 2.03 15.99
C LEU A 282 18.53 2.35 14.90
N ALA A 283 18.09 2.65 13.67
CA ALA A 283 18.97 3.08 12.57
C ALA A 283 19.79 4.34 12.90
N TYR A 284 19.23 5.23 13.74
CA TYR A 284 19.79 6.54 14.07
C TYR A 284 20.49 6.58 15.43
N VAL A 285 20.39 5.50 16.21
CA VAL A 285 21.08 5.35 17.49
C VAL A 285 22.59 5.22 17.23
N PRO A 286 23.44 6.03 17.90
CA PRO A 286 24.89 5.88 17.84
C PRO A 286 25.31 4.44 18.16
N GLU A 287 26.29 3.92 17.42
CA GLU A 287 26.67 2.50 17.47
C GLU A 287 27.07 2.07 18.89
N ALA A 288 27.75 2.93 19.63
CA ALA A 288 28.17 2.70 21.02
C ALA A 288 26.99 2.57 22.01
N LEU A 289 25.80 3.07 21.66
CA LEU A 289 24.59 3.01 22.49
C LEU A 289 23.62 1.89 22.09
N ARG A 290 23.92 1.12 21.04
CA ARG A 290 23.11 -0.03 20.63
C ARG A 290 23.33 -1.23 21.55
N THR A 291 22.80 -1.13 22.77
CA THR A 291 22.84 -2.23 23.73
C THR A 291 21.87 -3.34 23.32
N ARG A 292 22.10 -4.54 23.86
CA ARG A 292 21.18 -5.67 23.66
C ARG A 292 19.75 -5.36 24.08
N GLU A 293 19.57 -4.66 25.20
CA GLU A 293 18.24 -4.30 25.72
C GLU A 293 17.50 -3.32 24.80
N LEU A 294 18.23 -2.33 24.26
CA LEU A 294 17.67 -1.38 23.30
C LEU A 294 17.30 -2.08 21.98
N CYS A 295 18.17 -2.95 21.48
CA CYS A 295 17.91 -3.75 20.28
C CYS A 295 16.68 -4.66 20.47
N LEU A 296 16.54 -5.29 21.64
CA LEU A 296 15.37 -6.11 21.95
C LEU A 296 14.07 -5.28 22.01
N THR A 297 14.15 -4.04 22.50
CA THR A 297 13.01 -3.11 22.52
C THR A 297 12.61 -2.76 21.08
N ALA A 298 13.59 -2.44 20.23
CA ALA A 298 13.35 -2.11 18.82
C ALA A 298 12.63 -3.25 18.09
N VAL A 299 13.18 -4.47 18.14
CA VAL A 299 12.61 -5.61 17.39
C VAL A 299 11.28 -6.12 17.93
N ARG A 300 10.93 -5.79 19.18
CA ARG A 300 9.60 -6.08 19.75
C ARG A 300 8.54 -5.08 19.32
N SER A 301 8.95 -3.83 19.08
CA SER A 301 8.05 -2.83 18.50
C SER A 301 7.86 -3.10 17.02
N GLU A 302 8.95 -3.39 16.30
CA GLU A 302 8.97 -3.48 14.86
C GLU A 302 10.07 -4.46 14.42
N GLY A 303 9.66 -5.63 13.91
CA GLY A 303 10.59 -6.72 13.62
C GLY A 303 11.65 -6.37 12.58
N ARG A 304 11.32 -5.53 11.59
CA ARG A 304 12.27 -5.12 10.54
C ARG A 304 13.50 -4.39 11.08
N ALA A 305 13.44 -3.84 12.31
CA ALA A 305 14.57 -3.21 12.98
C ALA A 305 15.77 -4.17 13.20
N LEU A 306 15.59 -5.49 13.04
CA LEU A 306 16.67 -6.48 13.09
C LEU A 306 17.83 -6.13 12.15
N CYS A 307 17.56 -5.51 10.99
CA CYS A 307 18.59 -5.13 10.03
C CYS A 307 19.56 -4.06 10.58
N TYR A 308 19.16 -3.28 11.60
CA TYR A 308 19.97 -2.26 12.28
C TYR A 308 20.66 -2.77 13.55
N VAL A 309 20.28 -3.96 14.04
CA VAL A 309 20.91 -4.60 15.21
C VAL A 309 22.35 -5.00 14.85
N PRO A 310 23.35 -4.62 15.67
CA PRO A 310 24.74 -5.07 15.50
C PRO A 310 24.81 -6.59 15.40
N PHE A 311 25.62 -7.11 14.47
CA PHE A 311 25.62 -8.54 14.18
C PHE A 311 25.96 -9.38 15.42
N SER A 312 26.94 -8.92 16.20
CA SER A 312 27.37 -9.58 17.44
C SER A 312 26.28 -9.70 18.52
N LEU A 313 25.17 -8.96 18.40
CA LEU A 313 24.04 -8.99 19.32
C LEU A 313 22.84 -9.81 18.80
N ARG A 314 22.87 -10.24 17.53
CA ARG A 314 21.79 -11.02 16.88
C ARG A 314 21.78 -12.47 17.33
N ASP A 315 21.59 -12.72 18.61
CA ASP A 315 21.43 -14.09 19.10
C ASP A 315 20.07 -14.69 18.72
N ARG A 316 19.94 -16.01 18.89
CA ARG A 316 18.70 -16.75 18.62
C ARG A 316 17.46 -16.14 19.26
N ALA A 317 17.55 -15.72 20.53
CA ALA A 317 16.40 -15.19 21.26
C ALA A 317 15.92 -13.84 20.68
N LEU A 318 16.85 -12.97 20.30
CA LEU A 318 16.54 -11.70 19.65
C LEU A 318 15.96 -11.93 18.25
N CYS A 319 16.54 -12.84 17.47
CA CYS A 319 16.04 -13.19 16.13
C CYS A 319 14.61 -13.76 16.19
N LEU A 320 14.31 -14.63 17.16
CA LEU A 320 12.96 -15.15 17.36
C LEU A 320 11.96 -14.05 17.75
N ALA A 321 12.35 -13.14 18.64
CA ALA A 321 11.51 -11.99 19.00
C ALA A 321 11.25 -11.08 17.78
N ALA A 322 12.26 -10.85 16.95
CA ALA A 322 12.14 -10.04 15.74
C ALA A 322 11.19 -10.68 14.72
N LEU A 323 11.36 -11.98 14.43
CA LEU A 323 10.44 -12.73 13.55
C LEU A 323 9.01 -12.71 14.08
N GLY A 324 8.84 -12.81 15.40
CA GLY A 324 7.56 -12.66 16.07
C GLY A 324 6.82 -11.37 15.72
N ASN A 325 7.56 -10.31 15.39
CA ASN A 325 7.06 -8.97 15.08
C ASN A 325 7.33 -8.55 13.61
N GLY A 326 7.47 -9.50 12.70
CA GLY A 326 7.51 -9.23 11.25
C GLY A 326 8.89 -9.00 10.62
N ALA A 327 9.98 -9.40 11.29
CA ALA A 327 11.31 -9.40 10.68
C ALA A 327 11.39 -10.38 9.50
N SER A 328 12.32 -10.17 8.57
CA SER A 328 12.62 -11.13 7.51
C SER A 328 13.56 -12.23 7.99
N LEU A 329 13.33 -13.49 7.58
CA LEU A 329 14.26 -14.59 7.84
C LEU A 329 15.65 -14.32 7.21
N GLU A 330 15.71 -13.49 6.17
CA GLU A 330 16.96 -13.13 5.51
C GLU A 330 17.91 -12.31 6.41
N ASP A 331 17.36 -11.55 7.37
CA ASP A 331 18.14 -10.76 8.34
C ASP A 331 18.67 -11.61 9.50
N VAL A 332 18.16 -12.83 9.66
CA VAL A 332 18.61 -13.78 10.68
C VAL A 332 19.92 -14.43 10.24
N PRO A 333 20.98 -14.43 11.06
CA PRO A 333 22.22 -15.14 10.76
C PRO A 333 21.99 -16.63 10.48
N ASP A 334 22.68 -17.20 9.48
CA ASP A 334 22.50 -18.60 9.08
C ASP A 334 22.67 -19.60 10.25
N GLU A 335 23.60 -19.31 11.16
CA GLU A 335 23.87 -20.12 12.36
C GLU A 335 22.68 -20.21 13.33
N HIS A 336 21.70 -19.31 13.22
CA HIS A 336 20.50 -19.28 14.04
C HIS A 336 19.24 -19.73 13.30
N ARG A 337 19.33 -20.00 12.00
CA ARG A 337 18.24 -20.56 11.20
C ARG A 337 18.09 -22.05 11.51
N ASP A 338 17.58 -22.36 12.70
CA ASP A 338 17.21 -23.71 13.09
C ASP A 338 15.79 -24.07 12.64
N ARG A 339 15.42 -25.35 12.80
CA ARG A 339 14.10 -25.85 12.38
C ARG A 339 12.94 -25.08 13.01
N GLU A 340 13.03 -24.73 14.30
CA GLU A 340 11.94 -24.06 15.02
C GLU A 340 11.73 -22.65 14.47
N LEU A 341 12.83 -21.93 14.27
CA LEU A 341 12.84 -20.55 13.79
C LEU A 341 12.36 -20.47 12.33
N CYS A 342 12.79 -21.41 11.48
CA CYS A 342 12.27 -21.52 10.11
C CYS A 342 10.78 -21.87 10.08
N LEU A 343 10.30 -22.76 10.94
CA LEU A 343 8.87 -23.10 11.03
C LEU A 343 8.03 -21.88 11.43
N GLU A 344 8.50 -21.10 12.40
CA GLU A 344 7.82 -19.88 12.86
C GLU A 344 7.80 -18.77 11.80
N ALA A 345 8.87 -18.67 11.01
CA ALA A 345 8.92 -17.79 9.84
C ALA A 345 7.90 -18.23 8.78
N VAL A 346 7.87 -19.51 8.40
CA VAL A 346 6.93 -20.00 7.39
C VAL A 346 5.48 -19.80 7.82
N ARG A 347 5.13 -19.99 9.11
CA ARG A 347 3.79 -19.66 9.64
C ARG A 347 3.35 -18.21 9.41
N ARG A 348 4.31 -17.28 9.26
CA ARG A 348 4.07 -15.86 9.01
C ARG A 348 4.08 -15.50 7.52
N GLY A 349 4.16 -16.49 6.64
CA GLY A 349 4.17 -16.29 5.19
C GLY A 349 5.56 -16.05 4.59
N HIS A 350 6.64 -16.38 5.30
CA HIS A 350 7.97 -16.38 4.69
C HIS A 350 8.13 -17.55 3.71
N MET A 351 8.77 -17.28 2.57
CA MET A 351 9.05 -18.27 1.51
C MET A 351 10.22 -19.21 1.86
N LEU A 352 10.16 -20.44 1.33
CA LEU A 352 11.17 -21.49 1.46
C LEU A 352 12.55 -21.09 0.94
N ARG A 353 12.64 -20.15 0.00
CA ARG A 353 13.93 -19.70 -0.57
C ARG A 353 14.93 -19.23 0.48
N PHE A 354 14.46 -18.74 1.63
CA PHE A 354 15.29 -18.27 2.74
C PHE A 354 15.51 -19.32 3.84
N VAL A 355 14.83 -20.46 3.76
CA VAL A 355 15.01 -21.59 4.66
C VAL A 355 16.20 -22.42 4.16
N PRO A 356 17.20 -22.74 5.00
CA PRO A 356 18.29 -23.65 4.63
C PRO A 356 17.74 -24.94 4.02
N PHE A 357 18.34 -25.39 2.92
CA PHE A 357 17.77 -26.49 2.15
C PHE A 357 17.68 -27.77 3.00
N ALA A 358 18.69 -28.02 3.83
CA ALA A 358 18.74 -29.18 4.72
C ALA A 358 17.60 -29.23 5.77
N LEU A 359 16.91 -28.11 6.01
CA LEU A 359 15.80 -28.01 6.98
C LEU A 359 14.41 -28.11 6.33
N ARG A 360 14.34 -28.14 5.00
CA ARG A 360 13.06 -28.23 4.25
C ARG A 360 12.52 -29.65 4.34
N ASP A 361 11.72 -29.91 5.37
CA ASP A 361 11.00 -31.17 5.54
C ASP A 361 9.54 -31.11 5.03
N ALA A 362 8.86 -32.25 5.04
CA ALA A 362 7.50 -32.37 4.52
C ALA A 362 6.47 -31.49 5.27
N GLU A 363 6.68 -31.23 6.57
CA GLU A 363 5.80 -30.37 7.36
C GLU A 363 5.98 -28.91 6.96
N LEU A 364 7.23 -28.46 6.91
CA LEU A 364 7.59 -27.08 6.59
C LEU A 364 7.19 -26.72 5.16
N CYS A 365 7.44 -27.60 4.20
CA CYS A 365 7.00 -27.40 2.82
C CYS A 365 5.47 -27.31 2.73
N ARG A 366 4.72 -28.21 3.35
CA ARG A 366 3.25 -28.16 3.35
C ARG A 366 2.72 -26.85 3.91
N LEU A 367 3.27 -26.41 5.03
CA LEU A 367 2.86 -25.17 5.68
C LEU A 367 3.10 -23.94 4.78
N ALA A 368 4.24 -23.89 4.08
CA ALA A 368 4.55 -22.79 3.16
C ALA A 368 3.51 -22.64 2.04
N PHE A 369 3.02 -23.74 1.49
CA PHE A 369 1.95 -23.70 0.49
C PHE A 369 0.59 -23.35 1.08
N GLU A 370 0.31 -23.74 2.34
CA GLU A 370 -0.92 -23.37 3.04
C GLU A 370 -0.99 -21.87 3.39
N THR A 371 0.16 -21.23 3.64
CA THR A 371 0.22 -19.77 3.86
C THR A 371 0.18 -18.94 2.58
N GLY A 372 0.32 -19.58 1.41
CA GLY A 372 0.25 -18.95 0.09
C GLY A 372 1.57 -18.33 -0.40
N GLY A 373 1.71 -18.19 -1.72
CA GLY A 373 2.85 -17.51 -2.35
C GLY A 373 4.11 -18.35 -2.57
N GLU A 374 4.12 -19.63 -2.19
CA GLU A 374 5.27 -20.52 -2.36
C GLU A 374 5.42 -21.06 -3.80
N ARG A 375 6.67 -21.40 -4.20
CA ARG A 375 7.02 -21.95 -5.51
C ARG A 375 7.68 -23.31 -5.38
N LEU A 376 7.37 -24.23 -6.29
CA LEU A 376 7.92 -25.59 -6.30
C LEU A 376 9.44 -25.61 -6.52
N GLU A 377 10.02 -24.60 -7.18
CA GLU A 377 11.47 -24.48 -7.43
C GLU A 377 12.31 -24.50 -6.13
N TYR A 378 11.74 -24.07 -5.01
CA TYR A 378 12.40 -24.10 -3.69
C TYR A 378 12.02 -25.32 -2.84
N THR A 379 11.10 -26.16 -3.32
CA THR A 379 10.69 -27.39 -2.62
C THR A 379 11.59 -28.56 -3.04
N PRO A 380 12.16 -29.34 -2.10
CA PRO A 380 12.93 -30.54 -2.43
C PRO A 380 12.14 -31.47 -3.34
N TRP A 381 12.79 -32.01 -4.38
CA TRP A 381 12.11 -32.80 -5.44
C TRP A 381 11.28 -33.96 -4.87
N ALA A 382 11.84 -34.68 -3.90
CA ALA A 382 11.20 -35.82 -3.23
C ALA A 382 9.97 -35.47 -2.38
N LEU A 383 9.76 -34.18 -2.06
CA LEU A 383 8.65 -33.70 -1.22
C LEU A 383 7.51 -33.07 -2.03
N ARG A 384 7.64 -33.03 -3.36
CA ARG A 384 6.60 -32.48 -4.26
C ARG A 384 5.51 -33.51 -4.47
N ASP A 385 4.60 -33.62 -3.51
CA ASP A 385 3.43 -34.48 -3.63
C ASP A 385 2.31 -33.84 -4.46
N ARG A 386 1.32 -34.66 -4.86
CA ARG A 386 0.17 -34.19 -5.67
C ARG A 386 -0.55 -32.98 -5.05
N LYS A 387 -0.75 -32.98 -3.72
CA LYS A 387 -1.48 -31.91 -3.02
C LYS A 387 -0.70 -30.60 -3.13
N THR A 388 0.59 -30.65 -2.89
CA THR A 388 1.51 -29.51 -2.94
C THR A 388 1.58 -28.95 -4.36
N CYS A 389 1.65 -29.81 -5.38
CA CYS A 389 1.61 -29.38 -6.78
C CYS A 389 0.30 -28.67 -7.15
N LEU A 390 -0.86 -29.18 -6.71
CA LEU A 390 -2.15 -28.51 -6.95
C LEU A 390 -2.22 -27.13 -6.28
N LEU A 391 -1.75 -27.00 -5.05
CA LEU A 391 -1.69 -25.71 -4.35
C LEU A 391 -0.78 -24.71 -5.09
N ALA A 392 0.36 -25.18 -5.61
CA ALA A 392 1.28 -24.35 -6.38
C ALA A 392 0.64 -23.85 -7.69
N LEU A 393 -0.09 -24.72 -8.39
CA LEU A 393 -0.75 -24.40 -9.64
C LEU A 393 -1.88 -23.37 -9.47
N ASP A 394 -2.59 -23.40 -8.34
CA ASP A 394 -3.66 -22.43 -8.06
C ASP A 394 -3.15 -20.99 -8.02
N ASN A 395 -1.90 -20.80 -7.57
CA ASN A 395 -1.23 -19.50 -7.53
C ASN A 395 -0.59 -19.12 -8.89
N ASP A 396 0.10 -20.06 -9.54
CA ASP A 396 0.76 -19.83 -10.82
C ASP A 396 0.77 -21.10 -11.69
N GLY A 397 0.11 -21.05 -12.85
CA GLY A 397 0.04 -22.20 -13.76
C GLY A 397 1.41 -22.70 -14.24
N TYR A 398 2.43 -21.83 -14.28
CA TYR A 398 3.79 -22.25 -14.67
C TYR A 398 4.45 -23.23 -13.68
N GLN A 399 3.89 -23.43 -12.49
CA GLN A 399 4.40 -24.42 -11.54
C GLN A 399 4.32 -25.87 -12.09
N ILE A 400 3.58 -26.12 -13.17
CA ILE A 400 3.57 -27.42 -13.86
C ILE A 400 4.97 -27.84 -14.33
N ALA A 401 5.83 -26.87 -14.68
CA ALA A 401 7.22 -27.09 -15.10
C ALA A 401 8.07 -27.80 -14.03
N PHE A 402 7.72 -27.59 -12.76
CA PHE A 402 8.43 -28.10 -11.59
C PHE A 402 7.69 -29.26 -10.90
N THR A 403 6.55 -29.68 -11.45
CA THR A 403 5.78 -30.82 -10.94
C THR A 403 6.41 -32.13 -11.43
N PRO A 404 6.65 -33.14 -10.57
CA PRO A 404 7.14 -34.45 -11.02
C PRO A 404 6.22 -35.10 -12.06
N GLU A 405 6.77 -35.74 -13.09
CA GLU A 405 6.06 -36.38 -14.19
C GLU A 405 5.08 -37.45 -13.71
N CYS A 406 5.41 -38.16 -12.62
CA CYS A 406 4.53 -39.14 -12.01
C CYS A 406 3.22 -38.54 -11.45
N HIS A 407 3.15 -37.22 -11.28
CA HIS A 407 1.95 -36.50 -10.85
C HIS A 407 1.25 -35.76 -11.99
N ARG A 408 1.90 -35.57 -13.14
CA ARG A 408 1.35 -34.87 -14.30
C ARG A 408 0.30 -35.74 -14.98
N ASP A 409 -0.96 -35.39 -14.77
CA ASP A 409 -2.11 -36.01 -15.42
C ASP A 409 -3.04 -34.96 -16.02
N ARG A 410 -4.11 -35.40 -16.67
CA ARG A 410 -5.10 -34.52 -17.30
C ARG A 410 -5.66 -33.47 -16.32
N GLU A 411 -5.87 -33.83 -15.06
CA GLU A 411 -6.43 -32.92 -14.06
C GLU A 411 -5.46 -31.78 -13.74
N LEU A 412 -4.19 -32.09 -13.47
CA LEU A 412 -3.17 -31.06 -13.19
C LEU A 412 -2.88 -30.20 -14.42
N TYR A 413 -2.90 -30.78 -15.63
CA TYR A 413 -2.77 -29.99 -16.85
C TYR A 413 -3.93 -29.01 -17.03
N LEU A 414 -5.18 -29.44 -16.78
CA LEU A 414 -6.33 -28.52 -16.81
C LEU A 414 -6.17 -27.40 -15.79
N ALA A 415 -5.81 -27.73 -14.54
CA ALA A 415 -5.59 -26.73 -13.50
C ALA A 415 -4.51 -25.69 -13.89
N ALA A 416 -3.40 -26.14 -14.50
CA ALA A 416 -2.35 -25.25 -14.99
C ALA A 416 -2.84 -24.34 -16.13
N LEU A 417 -3.57 -24.90 -17.10
CA LEU A 417 -4.05 -24.18 -18.29
C LEU A 417 -5.13 -23.14 -17.96
N GLU A 418 -5.99 -23.43 -16.98
CA GLU A 418 -7.01 -22.47 -16.52
C GLU A 418 -6.35 -21.20 -15.95
N ARG A 419 -5.22 -21.36 -15.25
CA ARG A 419 -4.46 -20.25 -14.67
C ARG A 419 -3.56 -19.55 -15.68
N ARG A 420 -2.95 -20.31 -16.59
CA ARG A 420 -2.06 -19.77 -17.62
C ARG A 420 -2.04 -20.64 -18.88
N GLY A 421 -2.72 -20.19 -19.92
CA GLY A 421 -2.92 -20.94 -21.16
C GLY A 421 -1.64 -21.37 -21.89
N CYS A 422 -0.59 -20.55 -21.88
CA CYS A 422 0.67 -20.92 -22.54
C CYS A 422 1.33 -22.18 -21.99
N THR A 423 0.98 -22.64 -20.77
CA THR A 423 1.48 -23.90 -20.18
C THR A 423 1.13 -25.16 -20.97
N LEU A 424 0.34 -25.04 -22.05
CA LEU A 424 0.08 -26.10 -23.04
C LEU A 424 1.37 -26.70 -23.61
N GLU A 425 2.44 -25.93 -23.65
CA GLU A 425 3.78 -26.40 -24.01
C GLU A 425 4.31 -27.56 -23.16
N PHE A 426 3.81 -27.78 -21.93
CA PHE A 426 4.17 -28.90 -21.06
C PHE A 426 3.26 -30.12 -21.21
N VAL A 427 2.16 -29.99 -21.95
CA VAL A 427 1.20 -31.08 -22.18
C VAL A 427 1.76 -32.01 -23.27
N PRO A 428 1.81 -33.33 -23.04
CA PRO A 428 2.22 -34.31 -24.04
C PRO A 428 1.35 -34.22 -25.29
N LEU A 429 1.95 -34.45 -26.44
CA LEU A 429 1.29 -34.20 -27.73
C LEU A 429 0.00 -35.03 -27.87
N GLU A 430 0.05 -36.30 -27.48
CA GLU A 430 -1.08 -37.23 -27.48
C GLU A 430 -2.27 -36.78 -26.61
N MET A 431 -2.06 -35.87 -25.66
CA MET A 431 -3.12 -35.31 -24.82
C MET A 431 -3.64 -33.96 -25.33
N ARG A 432 -3.01 -33.33 -26.32
CA ARG A 432 -3.45 -32.02 -26.87
C ARG A 432 -4.69 -32.16 -27.76
N ASP A 433 -5.78 -32.59 -27.15
CA ASP A 433 -7.10 -32.66 -27.77
C ASP A 433 -7.79 -31.28 -27.81
N PHE A 434 -8.97 -31.25 -28.43
CA PHE A 434 -9.75 -30.01 -28.55
C PHE A 434 -10.10 -29.39 -27.19
N GLU A 435 -10.38 -30.20 -26.17
CA GLU A 435 -10.82 -29.71 -24.86
C GLU A 435 -9.69 -28.96 -24.15
N LEU A 436 -8.53 -29.61 -23.98
CA LEU A 436 -7.35 -29.01 -23.34
C LEU A 436 -6.87 -27.77 -24.11
N CYS A 437 -6.80 -27.86 -25.44
CA CYS A 437 -6.40 -26.72 -26.27
C CYS A 437 -7.40 -25.56 -26.18
N ALA A 438 -8.71 -25.83 -26.10
CA ALA A 438 -9.71 -24.78 -25.99
C ALA A 438 -9.66 -24.07 -24.64
N VAL A 439 -9.38 -24.79 -23.53
CA VAL A 439 -9.12 -24.16 -22.23
C VAL A 439 -7.91 -23.24 -22.32
N ALA A 440 -6.81 -23.75 -22.89
CA ALA A 440 -5.56 -23.01 -23.03
C ALA A 440 -5.75 -21.68 -23.80
N VAL A 441 -6.38 -21.76 -24.99
CA VAL A 441 -6.58 -20.60 -25.87
C VAL A 441 -7.57 -19.60 -25.28
N ARG A 442 -8.59 -20.05 -24.53
CA ARG A 442 -9.49 -19.14 -23.80
C ARG A 442 -8.80 -18.38 -22.68
N SER A 443 -7.80 -19.00 -22.03
CA SER A 443 -6.99 -18.34 -21.00
C SER A 443 -6.02 -17.33 -21.63
N GLU A 444 -5.35 -17.74 -22.71
CA GLU A 444 -4.33 -16.92 -23.37
C GLU A 444 -4.18 -17.27 -24.86
N ASP A 445 -4.35 -16.30 -25.74
CA ASP A 445 -4.25 -16.45 -27.21
C ASP A 445 -2.88 -17.01 -27.64
N HIS A 446 -1.82 -16.73 -26.88
CA HIS A 446 -0.47 -17.27 -27.10
C HIS A 446 -0.43 -18.80 -27.11
N ALA A 447 -1.35 -19.47 -26.42
CA ALA A 447 -1.45 -20.92 -26.41
C ALA A 447 -1.65 -21.52 -27.80
N LEU A 448 -2.21 -20.78 -28.77
CA LEU A 448 -2.37 -21.21 -30.17
C LEU A 448 -1.05 -21.69 -30.80
N TYR A 449 0.07 -21.09 -30.37
CA TYR A 449 1.40 -21.47 -30.81
C TYR A 449 1.70 -22.96 -30.57
N PHE A 450 1.24 -23.50 -29.44
CA PHE A 450 1.48 -24.88 -29.01
C PHE A 450 0.38 -25.88 -29.41
N THR A 451 -0.72 -25.41 -30.03
CA THR A 451 -1.83 -26.27 -30.48
C THR A 451 -1.52 -27.01 -31.79
N PRO A 452 -2.22 -28.12 -32.09
CA PRO A 452 -2.20 -28.73 -33.42
C PRO A 452 -2.61 -27.73 -34.50
N PRO A 453 -1.80 -27.53 -35.57
CA PRO A 453 -2.12 -26.59 -36.64
C PRO A 453 -3.51 -26.80 -37.24
N GLU A 454 -3.95 -28.05 -37.33
CA GLU A 454 -5.23 -28.46 -37.90
C GLU A 454 -6.42 -28.02 -37.04
N LEU A 455 -6.22 -27.80 -35.73
CA LEU A 455 -7.27 -27.38 -34.79
C LEU A 455 -7.34 -25.86 -34.61
N ARG A 456 -6.28 -25.11 -34.94
CA ARG A 456 -6.14 -23.67 -34.64
C ARG A 456 -7.35 -22.83 -35.03
N THR A 457 -7.83 -22.95 -36.27
CA THR A 457 -8.97 -22.16 -36.74
C THR A 457 -10.23 -22.45 -35.93
N THR A 458 -10.48 -23.72 -35.61
CA THR A 458 -11.65 -24.12 -34.79
C THR A 458 -11.52 -23.66 -33.34
N LEU A 459 -10.31 -23.73 -32.77
CA LEU A 459 -10.01 -23.29 -31.42
C LEU A 459 -10.12 -21.78 -31.28
N ALA A 460 -9.53 -21.02 -32.21
CA ALA A 460 -9.62 -19.56 -32.25
C ALA A 460 -11.09 -19.10 -32.35
N THR A 461 -11.88 -19.76 -33.21
CA THR A 461 -13.33 -19.48 -33.30
C THR A 461 -14.05 -19.78 -31.99
N ALA A 462 -13.76 -20.92 -31.34
CA ALA A 462 -14.39 -21.32 -30.10
C ALA A 462 -13.99 -20.44 -28.89
N ALA A 463 -12.78 -19.87 -28.91
CA ALA A 463 -12.25 -19.00 -27.87
C ALA A 463 -12.50 -17.51 -28.12
N GLY A 464 -12.98 -17.13 -29.32
CA GLY A 464 -13.20 -15.73 -29.69
C GLY A 464 -11.92 -14.97 -30.07
N VAL A 465 -10.86 -15.68 -30.46
CA VAL A 465 -9.56 -15.10 -30.85
C VAL A 465 -9.56 -14.76 -32.34
N ASP A 466 -9.17 -13.53 -32.70
CA ASP A 466 -9.02 -13.12 -34.09
C ASP A 466 -7.67 -13.57 -34.66
N MET A 467 -7.71 -14.56 -35.56
CA MET A 467 -6.54 -15.09 -36.26
C MET A 467 -5.80 -14.05 -37.12
N ASN A 468 -6.44 -12.92 -37.45
CA ASN A 468 -5.82 -11.83 -38.23
C ASN A 468 -5.18 -10.75 -37.35
N ALA A 469 -5.32 -10.84 -36.03
CA ALA A 469 -4.66 -9.92 -35.14
C ALA A 469 -3.13 -10.02 -35.33
N ALA A 470 -2.46 -8.87 -35.48
CA ALA A 470 -1.04 -8.83 -35.82
C ALA A 470 -0.15 -9.61 -34.83
N HIS A 471 -0.53 -9.63 -33.55
CA HIS A 471 0.20 -10.41 -32.54
C HIS A 471 0.01 -11.92 -32.74
N VAL A 472 -1.20 -12.41 -33.08
CA VAL A 472 -1.44 -13.84 -33.38
C VAL A 472 -0.72 -14.26 -34.65
N GLN A 473 -0.75 -13.43 -35.69
CA GLN A 473 0.00 -13.69 -36.93
C GLN A 473 1.50 -13.78 -36.67
N GLY A 474 2.06 -12.83 -35.91
CA GLY A 474 3.48 -12.83 -35.54
C GLY A 474 3.91 -14.06 -34.74
N LEU A 475 3.05 -14.60 -33.86
CA LEU A 475 3.31 -15.86 -33.17
C LEU A 475 3.41 -17.04 -34.13
N LEU A 476 2.60 -17.02 -35.18
CA LEU A 476 2.46 -18.10 -36.16
C LEU A 476 3.44 -17.98 -37.34
N GLU A 477 4.38 -17.03 -37.32
CA GLU A 477 5.42 -16.92 -38.36
C GLU A 477 6.50 -18.01 -38.28
N ASP A 478 6.62 -18.70 -37.14
CA ASP A 478 7.60 -19.77 -36.96
C ASP A 478 7.28 -20.98 -37.86
N GLU A 479 8.19 -21.29 -38.80
CA GLU A 479 8.07 -22.40 -39.74
C GLU A 479 7.80 -23.73 -39.04
N LEU A 480 8.44 -24.00 -37.90
CA LEU A 480 8.26 -25.25 -37.16
C LEU A 480 6.88 -25.31 -36.50
N ALA A 481 6.39 -24.18 -36.00
CA ALA A 481 5.05 -24.08 -35.43
C ALA A 481 3.95 -24.28 -36.48
N GLN A 482 4.20 -23.98 -37.77
CA GLN A 482 3.24 -24.21 -38.85
C GLN A 482 3.14 -25.66 -39.32
N LEU A 483 4.18 -26.47 -39.09
CA LEU A 483 4.20 -27.85 -39.58
C LEU A 483 3.27 -28.76 -38.77
N PRO A 484 2.58 -29.71 -39.40
CA PRO A 484 1.92 -30.80 -38.70
C PRO A 484 2.90 -31.50 -37.76
N PHE A 485 2.46 -31.90 -36.56
CA PHE A 485 3.37 -32.49 -35.57
C PHE A 485 4.07 -33.76 -36.07
N ALA A 486 3.38 -34.56 -36.88
CA ALA A 486 3.95 -35.76 -37.51
C ALA A 486 5.14 -35.46 -38.44
N GLU A 487 5.25 -34.22 -38.95
CA GLU A 487 6.33 -33.78 -39.83
C GLU A 487 7.49 -33.11 -39.09
N ARG A 488 7.37 -32.92 -37.77
CA ARG A 488 8.43 -32.35 -36.92
C ARG A 488 9.40 -33.47 -36.51
N THR A 489 10.23 -33.90 -37.46
CA THR A 489 11.24 -34.97 -37.24
C THR A 489 12.44 -34.46 -36.44
N ARG A 490 13.21 -35.39 -35.86
CA ARG A 490 14.47 -35.08 -35.15
C ARG A 490 15.37 -34.17 -36.01
N GLU A 491 15.58 -34.51 -37.27
CA GLU A 491 16.48 -33.77 -38.17
C GLU A 491 16.00 -32.34 -38.40
N ARG A 492 14.70 -32.12 -38.61
CA ARG A 492 14.13 -30.78 -38.83
C ARG A 492 14.15 -29.94 -37.57
N CYS A 493 13.86 -30.53 -36.41
CA CYS A 493 13.98 -29.85 -35.12
C CYS A 493 15.43 -29.47 -34.81
N LEU A 494 16.39 -30.37 -35.10
CA LEU A 494 17.81 -30.10 -35.01
C LEU A 494 18.28 -29.02 -36.01
N GLU A 495 17.72 -28.97 -37.21
CA GLU A 495 18.03 -27.91 -38.17
C GLU A 495 17.46 -26.56 -37.72
N ALA A 496 16.22 -26.54 -37.24
CA ALA A 496 15.59 -25.35 -36.66
C ALA A 496 16.39 -24.82 -35.45
N SER A 497 16.90 -25.72 -34.61
CA SER A 497 17.74 -25.38 -33.45
C SER A 497 19.07 -24.71 -33.82
N ARG A 498 19.52 -24.76 -35.08
CA ARG A 498 20.73 -24.05 -35.53
C ARG A 498 20.47 -22.56 -35.73
N LYS A 499 19.22 -22.18 -36.01
CA LYS A 499 18.83 -20.79 -36.30
C LYS A 499 18.45 -20.04 -35.02
N ARG A 500 17.82 -20.72 -34.04
CA ARG A 500 17.33 -20.16 -32.75
C ARG A 500 17.35 -21.23 -31.65
N ARG A 501 17.18 -20.84 -30.37
CA ARG A 501 17.01 -21.80 -29.24
C ARG A 501 15.80 -22.69 -29.57
N PHE A 502 16.00 -24.01 -29.52
CA PHE A 502 14.92 -24.96 -29.80
C PHE A 502 13.95 -24.98 -28.63
N ASP A 503 12.66 -24.85 -28.94
CA ASP A 503 11.56 -24.97 -27.98
C ASP A 503 10.96 -26.39 -28.07
N PRO A 504 11.25 -27.28 -27.09
CA PRO A 504 10.68 -28.62 -27.08
C PRO A 504 9.16 -28.65 -26.98
N GLY A 505 8.51 -27.57 -26.52
CA GLY A 505 7.05 -27.48 -26.45
C GLY A 505 6.37 -27.65 -27.82
N LEU A 506 7.09 -27.36 -28.92
CA LEU A 506 6.63 -27.60 -30.29
C LEU A 506 6.83 -29.03 -30.78
N ALA A 507 7.74 -29.80 -30.20
CA ALA A 507 7.98 -31.18 -30.64
C ALA A 507 8.46 -32.05 -29.47
N PRO A 508 7.63 -32.21 -28.41
CA PRO A 508 8.06 -32.94 -27.21
C PRO A 508 8.34 -34.41 -27.52
N HIS A 509 7.69 -34.96 -28.56
CA HIS A 509 7.86 -36.33 -29.03
C HIS A 509 9.25 -36.65 -29.59
N ILE A 510 10.15 -35.68 -29.78
CA ILE A 510 11.52 -35.97 -30.23
C ILE A 510 12.46 -36.30 -29.07
N LEU A 511 12.13 -35.91 -27.83
CA LEU A 511 12.96 -36.16 -26.65
C LEU A 511 12.71 -37.56 -26.09
N ARG A 512 12.87 -38.60 -26.93
CA ARG A 512 12.54 -40.01 -26.60
C ARG A 512 13.75 -40.88 -26.27
N ASP A 513 14.94 -40.33 -26.40
CA ASP A 513 16.18 -41.03 -26.13
C ASP A 513 17.25 -40.05 -25.62
N LEU A 514 18.20 -40.61 -24.88
CA LEU A 514 19.28 -39.85 -24.26
C LEU A 514 20.20 -39.20 -25.29
N GLU A 515 20.45 -39.85 -26.44
CA GLU A 515 21.32 -39.33 -27.49
C GLU A 515 20.79 -38.01 -28.06
N THR A 516 19.49 -37.97 -28.37
CA THR A 516 18.79 -36.78 -28.86
C THR A 516 18.76 -35.69 -27.79
N CYS A 517 18.51 -36.05 -26.53
CA CYS A 517 18.55 -35.09 -25.42
C CYS A 517 19.94 -34.46 -25.26
N LEU A 518 21.02 -35.25 -25.34
CA LEU A 518 22.39 -34.76 -25.30
C LEU A 518 22.71 -33.84 -26.49
N GLU A 519 22.32 -34.24 -27.71
CA GLU A 519 22.58 -33.42 -28.90
C GLU A 519 21.88 -32.06 -28.82
N ILE A 520 20.62 -32.02 -28.36
CA ILE A 520 19.88 -30.77 -28.19
C ILE A 520 20.42 -29.96 -27.01
N ALA A 521 20.84 -30.61 -25.92
CA ALA A 521 21.44 -29.94 -24.76
C ALA A 521 22.70 -29.13 -25.15
N THR A 522 23.53 -29.63 -26.09
CA THR A 522 24.68 -28.86 -26.60
C THR A 522 24.29 -27.54 -27.28
N ARG A 523 23.02 -27.41 -27.71
CA ARG A 523 22.45 -26.24 -28.39
C ARG A 523 21.58 -25.38 -27.47
N GLY A 524 21.30 -25.86 -26.25
CA GLY A 524 20.49 -25.22 -25.22
C GLY A 524 19.04 -25.68 -25.30
N VAL A 525 18.63 -26.50 -24.34
CA VAL A 525 17.25 -26.93 -24.13
C VAL A 525 16.71 -26.33 -22.83
N LEU A 526 15.40 -26.36 -22.65
CA LEU A 526 14.75 -26.05 -21.38
C LEU A 526 14.66 -27.36 -20.58
N LEU A 527 15.36 -27.45 -19.44
CA LEU A 527 15.50 -28.70 -18.67
C LEU A 527 14.16 -29.20 -18.11
N ASP A 528 13.26 -28.30 -17.79
CA ASP A 528 11.87 -28.56 -17.36
C ASP A 528 11.02 -29.28 -18.44
N LYS A 529 11.52 -29.35 -19.68
CA LYS A 529 10.89 -30.05 -20.81
C LYS A 529 11.52 -31.41 -21.12
N VAL A 530 12.68 -31.71 -20.54
CA VAL A 530 13.36 -32.98 -20.76
C VAL A 530 12.68 -34.03 -19.89
N PRO A 531 12.27 -35.18 -20.45
CA PRO A 531 11.68 -36.24 -19.65
C PRO A 531 12.57 -36.68 -18.50
N GLU A 532 11.98 -36.98 -17.33
CA GLU A 532 12.75 -37.28 -16.12
C GLU A 532 13.69 -38.47 -16.30
N GLU A 533 13.29 -39.44 -17.11
CA GLU A 533 14.09 -40.63 -17.46
C GLU A 533 15.40 -40.29 -18.20
N PHE A 534 15.46 -39.14 -18.89
CA PHE A 534 16.63 -38.68 -19.65
C PHE A 534 17.37 -37.51 -19.00
N LEU A 535 16.92 -37.04 -17.83
CA LEU A 535 17.65 -36.07 -17.01
C LEU A 535 18.88 -36.73 -16.40
N SER A 536 19.95 -36.84 -17.19
CA SER A 536 21.26 -37.27 -16.71
C SER A 536 22.11 -36.10 -16.22
N ARG A 537 23.15 -36.41 -15.45
CA ARG A 537 24.18 -35.43 -15.05
C ARG A 537 24.74 -34.67 -16.26
N GLU A 538 25.02 -35.38 -17.35
CA GLU A 538 25.63 -34.80 -18.57
C GLU A 538 24.68 -33.84 -19.27
N VAL A 539 23.39 -34.20 -19.41
CA VAL A 539 22.36 -33.32 -19.98
C VAL A 539 22.23 -32.05 -19.13
N CYS A 540 22.18 -32.18 -17.81
CA CYS A 540 22.07 -31.05 -16.90
C CYS A 540 23.29 -30.12 -16.99
N LEU A 541 24.51 -30.68 -16.97
CA LEU A 541 25.76 -29.91 -17.02
C LEU A 541 25.88 -29.11 -18.33
N LEU A 542 25.56 -29.72 -19.47
CA LEU A 542 25.59 -29.04 -20.77
C LEU A 542 24.61 -27.86 -20.83
N ASN A 543 23.43 -28.00 -20.24
CA ASN A 543 22.45 -26.91 -20.19
C ASN A 543 22.88 -25.79 -19.25
N VAL A 544 23.34 -26.13 -18.05
CA VAL A 544 23.84 -25.15 -17.07
C VAL A 544 25.03 -24.37 -17.63
N ALA A 545 25.92 -25.02 -18.38
CA ALA A 545 27.05 -24.36 -19.04
C ALA A 545 26.63 -23.33 -20.11
N ARG A 546 25.42 -23.45 -20.66
CA ARG A 546 24.86 -22.48 -21.63
C ARG A 546 23.97 -21.43 -20.99
N ASP A 547 23.20 -21.83 -19.99
CA ASP A 547 22.22 -20.99 -19.30
C ASP A 547 22.24 -21.30 -17.80
N ALA A 548 22.93 -20.44 -17.04
CA ALA A 548 23.14 -20.59 -15.62
C ALA A 548 21.83 -20.72 -14.80
N LEU A 549 20.71 -20.12 -15.26
CA LEU A 549 19.42 -20.23 -14.56
C LEU A 549 18.86 -21.65 -14.55
N SER A 550 19.34 -22.50 -15.45
CA SER A 550 18.87 -23.88 -15.56
C SER A 550 19.12 -24.68 -14.28
N LEU A 551 20.02 -24.23 -13.39
CA LEU A 551 20.30 -24.89 -12.12
C LEU A 551 19.05 -25.04 -11.24
N ALA A 552 18.14 -24.07 -11.26
CA ALA A 552 16.87 -24.12 -10.53
C ALA A 552 15.99 -25.32 -10.95
N SER A 553 16.06 -25.71 -12.23
CA SER A 553 15.32 -26.84 -12.81
C SER A 553 16.03 -28.19 -12.66
N VAL A 554 17.32 -28.21 -12.29
CA VAL A 554 18.05 -29.47 -12.07
C VAL A 554 17.56 -30.13 -10.76
N PRO A 555 17.15 -31.40 -10.76
CA PRO A 555 16.85 -32.13 -9.53
C PRO A 555 18.04 -32.13 -8.56
N GLU A 556 17.79 -31.87 -7.28
CA GLU A 556 18.83 -31.70 -6.27
C GLU A 556 19.85 -32.86 -6.24
N GLY A 557 19.38 -34.11 -6.33
CA GLY A 557 20.24 -35.30 -6.32
C GLY A 557 21.19 -35.43 -7.52
N LEU A 558 20.98 -34.65 -8.58
CA LEU A 558 21.86 -34.57 -9.76
C LEU A 558 22.81 -33.37 -9.69
N ARG A 559 22.59 -32.42 -8.77
CA ARG A 559 23.47 -31.26 -8.58
C ARG A 559 24.76 -31.73 -7.93
N ASP A 560 25.86 -31.49 -8.62
CA ASP A 560 27.19 -31.70 -8.06
C ASP A 560 27.98 -30.39 -8.03
N ARG A 561 29.17 -30.46 -7.45
CA ARG A 561 30.04 -29.30 -7.28
C ARG A 561 30.42 -28.64 -8.61
N GLU A 562 30.73 -29.42 -9.64
CA GLU A 562 31.17 -28.88 -10.95
C GLU A 562 30.03 -28.11 -11.63
N MET A 563 28.84 -28.70 -11.64
CA MET A 563 27.64 -28.09 -12.21
C MET A 563 27.24 -26.82 -11.45
N CYS A 564 27.25 -26.87 -10.11
CA CYS A 564 26.96 -25.70 -9.28
C CYS A 564 27.98 -24.58 -9.52
N LEU A 565 29.28 -24.90 -9.56
CA LEU A 565 30.33 -23.90 -9.83
C LEU A 565 30.21 -23.29 -11.22
N THR A 566 29.83 -24.10 -12.21
CA THR A 566 29.59 -23.63 -13.59
C THR A 566 28.42 -22.65 -13.64
N ALA A 567 27.31 -22.98 -12.98
CA ALA A 567 26.15 -22.08 -12.87
C ALA A 567 26.53 -20.76 -12.20
N VAL A 568 27.18 -20.86 -11.04
CA VAL A 568 27.57 -19.72 -10.20
C VAL A 568 28.54 -18.78 -10.94
N ARG A 569 29.47 -19.32 -11.74
CA ARG A 569 30.36 -18.50 -12.58
C ARG A 569 29.64 -17.75 -13.70
N GLY A 570 28.52 -18.30 -14.18
CA GLY A 570 27.68 -17.63 -15.18
C GLY A 570 26.75 -16.58 -14.58
N ARG A 571 26.22 -16.83 -13.37
CA ARG A 571 25.41 -15.89 -12.56
C ARG A 571 25.57 -16.17 -11.07
N GLY A 572 25.95 -15.17 -10.28
CA GLY A 572 26.25 -15.32 -8.86
C GLY A 572 25.04 -15.69 -8.00
N ASP A 573 23.86 -15.17 -8.36
CA ASP A 573 22.58 -15.45 -7.68
C ASP A 573 22.20 -16.94 -7.65
N GLN A 574 22.77 -17.75 -8.55
CA GLN A 574 22.57 -19.20 -8.57
C GLN A 574 23.12 -19.89 -7.32
N LEU A 575 23.96 -19.22 -6.54
CA LEU A 575 24.40 -19.69 -5.22
C LEU A 575 23.20 -20.05 -4.31
N GLY A 576 22.06 -19.35 -4.44
CA GLY A 576 20.84 -19.65 -3.70
C GLY A 576 20.23 -21.04 -3.98
N PHE A 577 20.52 -21.63 -5.15
CA PHE A 577 20.06 -22.98 -5.54
C PHE A 577 21.11 -24.07 -5.27
N VAL A 578 22.33 -23.71 -4.87
CA VAL A 578 23.36 -24.69 -4.51
C VAL A 578 22.98 -25.34 -3.17
N PRO A 579 22.98 -26.68 -3.06
CA PRO A 579 22.78 -27.37 -1.78
C PRO A 579 23.82 -26.94 -0.73
N ASP A 580 23.40 -26.76 0.52
CA ASP A 580 24.27 -26.26 1.61
C ASP A 580 25.61 -27.04 1.73
N PRO A 581 25.66 -28.39 1.61
CA PRO A 581 26.92 -29.14 1.69
C PRO A 581 27.90 -28.89 0.54
N LEU A 582 27.43 -28.36 -0.59
CA LEU A 582 28.26 -28.05 -1.77
C LEU A 582 28.75 -26.61 -1.80
N ARG A 583 28.25 -25.73 -0.91
CA ARG A 583 28.66 -24.33 -0.82
C ARG A 583 30.00 -24.24 -0.09
N ASP A 584 31.05 -23.94 -0.84
CA ASP A 584 32.38 -23.68 -0.30
C ASP A 584 32.85 -22.26 -0.59
N ALA A 585 34.01 -21.90 -0.02
CA ALA A 585 34.59 -20.56 -0.16
C ALA A 585 34.94 -20.21 -1.62
N GLU A 586 35.42 -21.18 -2.42
CA GLU A 586 35.73 -20.95 -3.84
C GLU A 586 34.46 -20.58 -4.61
N MET A 587 33.36 -21.30 -4.36
CA MET A 587 32.09 -21.04 -5.01
C MET A 587 31.49 -19.69 -4.59
N CYS A 588 31.63 -19.31 -3.32
CA CYS A 588 31.20 -17.98 -2.85
C CYS A 588 32.02 -16.85 -3.50
N GLN A 589 33.34 -17.03 -3.64
CA GLN A 589 34.21 -16.10 -4.38
C GLN A 589 33.81 -16.04 -5.85
N ALA A 590 33.57 -17.19 -6.49
CA ALA A 590 33.11 -17.24 -7.87
C ALA A 590 31.77 -16.52 -8.06
N ALA A 591 30.83 -16.64 -7.11
CA ALA A 591 29.54 -15.97 -7.15
C ALA A 591 29.70 -14.44 -7.15
N VAL A 592 30.55 -13.93 -6.26
CA VAL A 592 30.85 -12.49 -6.18
C VAL A 592 31.63 -12.02 -7.42
N ALA A 593 32.47 -12.87 -8.02
CA ALA A 593 33.27 -12.54 -9.19
C ALA A 593 32.54 -12.68 -10.53
N ALA A 594 31.43 -13.44 -10.61
CA ALA A 594 30.72 -13.82 -11.82
C ALA A 594 30.23 -12.64 -12.67
N GLU A 595 30.57 -12.58 -13.96
CA GLU A 595 30.14 -11.51 -14.87
C GLU A 595 28.82 -11.86 -15.56
N GLY A 596 27.71 -11.32 -15.04
CA GLY A 596 26.38 -11.55 -15.60
C GLY A 596 25.48 -10.31 -15.52
N ALA A 597 24.71 -10.06 -16.59
CA ALA A 597 23.73 -8.97 -16.63
C ALA A 597 22.52 -9.30 -15.74
N GLY A 598 22.23 -8.49 -14.72
CA GLY A 598 21.03 -8.64 -13.89
C GLY A 598 21.12 -8.02 -12.49
N TRP A 599 20.07 -8.24 -11.69
CA TRP A 599 19.97 -7.87 -10.27
C TRP A 599 20.70 -8.90 -9.38
N ASP A 600 21.99 -9.12 -9.64
CA ASP A 600 22.77 -10.21 -9.02
C ASP A 600 23.27 -9.81 -7.62
N GLU A 601 22.45 -10.00 -6.57
CA GLU A 601 22.82 -9.76 -5.17
C GLU A 601 23.49 -10.99 -4.53
N ALA A 602 24.53 -11.53 -5.18
CA ALA A 602 25.24 -12.74 -4.78
C ALA A 602 25.65 -12.77 -3.30
N LEU A 603 26.07 -11.63 -2.73
CA LEU A 603 26.50 -11.56 -1.32
C LEU A 603 25.40 -11.98 -0.34
N ARG A 604 24.12 -11.77 -0.67
CA ARG A 604 22.99 -12.19 0.17
C ARG A 604 22.94 -13.70 0.35
N TYR A 605 23.33 -14.47 -0.67
CA TYR A 605 23.31 -15.93 -0.65
C TYR A 605 24.60 -16.56 -0.10
N VAL A 606 25.66 -15.77 0.08
CA VAL A 606 26.88 -16.23 0.72
C VAL A 606 26.59 -16.52 2.19
N PRO A 607 26.84 -17.76 2.67
CA PRO A 607 26.67 -18.11 4.07
C PRO A 607 27.46 -17.17 4.96
N PHE A 608 26.86 -16.71 6.05
CA PHE A 608 27.46 -15.69 6.90
C PHE A 608 28.88 -16.07 7.37
N ALA A 609 29.08 -17.32 7.77
CA ALA A 609 30.36 -17.85 8.24
C ALA A 609 31.47 -17.83 7.17
N LEU A 610 31.11 -17.72 5.88
CA LEU A 610 32.04 -17.64 4.75
C LEU A 610 32.23 -16.20 4.24
N ARG A 611 31.55 -15.21 4.83
CA ARG A 611 31.78 -13.81 4.51
C ARG A 611 33.08 -13.37 5.20
N ASP A 612 33.94 -12.72 4.43
CA ASP A 612 35.11 -12.03 4.94
C ASP A 612 35.20 -10.62 4.34
N ARG A 613 36.10 -9.80 4.89
CA ARG A 613 36.29 -8.42 4.44
C ARG A 613 36.63 -8.33 2.95
N ALA A 614 37.45 -9.24 2.44
CA ALA A 614 37.92 -9.19 1.06
C ALA A 614 36.78 -9.50 0.07
N LEU A 615 35.99 -10.54 0.38
CA LEU A 615 34.81 -10.92 -0.38
C LEU A 615 33.75 -9.82 -0.36
N CYS A 616 33.48 -9.22 0.81
CA CYS A 616 32.54 -8.10 0.93
C CYS A 616 33.00 -6.89 0.12
N LEU A 617 34.30 -6.55 0.17
CA LEU A 617 34.86 -5.46 -0.61
C LEU A 617 34.75 -5.74 -2.12
N GLU A 618 35.00 -6.97 -2.56
CA GLU A 618 34.82 -7.37 -3.96
C GLU A 618 33.35 -7.25 -4.40
N ALA A 619 32.41 -7.65 -3.57
CA ALA A 619 30.98 -7.57 -3.86
C ALA A 619 30.47 -6.12 -3.98
N LEU A 620 31.01 -5.21 -3.19
CA LEU A 620 30.65 -3.78 -3.23
C LEU A 620 31.27 -3.02 -4.40
N ARG A 621 32.35 -3.53 -5.01
CA ARG A 621 32.98 -2.86 -6.15
C ARG A 621 32.03 -2.90 -7.34
N ALA A 622 31.42 -1.75 -7.63
CA ALA A 622 30.69 -1.56 -8.88
C ALA A 622 31.65 -1.78 -10.06
N ARG A 623 31.27 -2.69 -10.96
CA ARG A 623 31.90 -2.79 -12.27
C ARG A 623 31.17 -1.80 -13.17
N LYS A 624 31.92 -1.03 -13.97
CA LYS A 624 31.47 0.16 -14.74
C LYS A 624 30.21 0.00 -15.62
N THR A 625 29.63 -1.20 -15.72
CA THR A 625 28.49 -1.55 -16.57
C THR A 625 27.34 -2.22 -15.82
N ASP A 626 27.49 -2.60 -14.54
CA ASP A 626 26.54 -3.45 -13.80
C ASP A 626 26.18 -2.87 -12.42
N ASN A 627 25.01 -3.24 -11.90
CA ASN A 627 24.59 -2.95 -10.52
C ASN A 627 25.55 -3.61 -9.50
N ALA A 628 25.65 -3.05 -8.29
CA ALA A 628 26.46 -3.64 -7.21
C ALA A 628 25.98 -5.06 -6.85
N ARG A 629 26.91 -5.98 -6.54
CA ARG A 629 26.61 -7.41 -6.28
C ARG A 629 26.29 -7.74 -4.83
N GLY A 630 26.26 -6.72 -3.99
CA GLY A 630 25.90 -6.80 -2.59
C GLY A 630 25.58 -5.41 -2.08
N ARG A 631 24.77 -5.35 -1.01
CA ARG A 631 24.47 -4.10 -0.33
C ARG A 631 25.36 -3.97 0.90
N LEU A 632 25.60 -2.73 1.34
CA LEU A 632 26.31 -2.49 2.59
C LEU A 632 25.56 -3.09 3.80
N SER A 633 24.23 -3.21 3.71
CA SER A 633 23.40 -3.90 4.71
C SER A 633 23.76 -5.38 4.88
N ASP A 634 24.22 -6.04 3.82
CA ASP A 634 24.64 -7.45 3.84
C ASP A 634 26.06 -7.63 4.40
N VAL A 635 26.84 -6.54 4.48
CA VAL A 635 28.17 -6.56 5.09
C VAL A 635 28.03 -6.47 6.60
N PRO A 636 28.65 -7.38 7.37
CA PRO A 636 28.70 -7.29 8.83
C PRO A 636 29.26 -5.96 9.30
N ASP A 637 28.60 -5.36 10.30
CA ASP A 637 28.92 -4.06 10.87
C ASP A 637 30.39 -3.96 11.34
N ALA A 638 30.94 -5.07 11.85
CA ALA A 638 32.35 -5.15 12.27
C ALA A 638 33.37 -4.91 11.14
N TRP A 639 32.98 -5.06 9.87
CA TRP A 639 33.86 -4.88 8.70
C TRP A 639 33.56 -3.62 7.90
N ARG A 640 32.57 -2.81 8.30
CA ARG A 640 32.20 -1.56 7.61
C ARG A 640 33.19 -0.44 7.93
N ASP A 641 34.42 -0.60 7.45
CA ASP A 641 35.47 0.41 7.53
C ASP A 641 35.33 1.49 6.44
N GLU A 642 36.24 2.47 6.45
CA GLU A 642 36.23 3.58 5.51
C GLU A 642 36.32 3.12 4.04
N GLU A 643 37.13 2.10 3.74
CA GLU A 643 37.33 1.62 2.37
C GLU A 643 36.06 0.96 1.82
N LEU A 644 35.42 0.07 2.60
CA LEU A 644 34.16 -0.56 2.19
C LEU A 644 33.06 0.48 2.03
N CYS A 645 32.93 1.42 2.97
CA CYS A 645 31.92 2.47 2.89
C CYS A 645 32.12 3.36 1.66
N ARG A 646 33.36 3.81 1.37
CA ARG A 646 33.66 4.58 0.15
C ARG A 646 33.37 3.80 -1.12
N THR A 647 33.70 2.51 -1.12
CA THR A 647 33.43 1.63 -2.26
C THR A 647 31.94 1.53 -2.53
N ALA A 648 31.14 1.28 -1.48
CA ALA A 648 29.68 1.23 -1.58
C ALA A 648 29.10 2.56 -2.11
N VAL A 649 29.59 3.70 -1.63
CA VAL A 649 29.15 5.02 -2.12
C VAL A 649 29.54 5.25 -3.58
N SER A 650 30.75 4.86 -3.99
CA SER A 650 31.19 5.02 -5.38
C SER A 650 30.41 4.16 -6.36
N GLY A 651 29.80 3.07 -5.88
CA GLY A 651 29.01 2.13 -6.66
C GLY A 651 27.50 2.41 -6.67
N ILE A 652 27.07 3.58 -6.20
CA ILE A 652 25.66 3.95 -6.15
C ILE A 652 25.04 3.92 -7.55
N ASP A 653 24.00 3.11 -7.69
CA ASP A 653 23.04 3.16 -8.80
C ASP A 653 21.71 3.80 -8.32
N LYS A 654 20.76 3.98 -9.25
CA LYS A 654 19.45 4.58 -8.97
C LYS A 654 18.59 3.81 -7.95
N TRP A 655 18.98 2.59 -7.54
CA TRP A 655 18.16 1.69 -6.73
C TRP A 655 18.81 1.35 -5.37
N ASN A 656 20.13 1.48 -5.24
CA ASN A 656 20.91 1.04 -4.08
C ASN A 656 21.32 2.15 -3.10
N ALA A 657 21.01 3.42 -3.36
CA ALA A 657 21.41 4.52 -2.45
C ALA A 657 20.41 4.84 -1.34
N ARG A 658 19.14 4.41 -1.46
CA ARG A 658 18.13 4.66 -0.42
C ARG A 658 18.48 3.90 0.86
N GLY A 659 18.68 4.62 1.97
CA GLY A 659 19.08 4.04 3.25
C GLY A 659 20.55 3.62 3.34
N LEU A 660 21.37 3.86 2.32
CA LEU A 660 22.80 3.51 2.33
C LEU A 660 23.54 4.22 3.48
N LEU A 661 23.30 5.53 3.65
CA LEU A 661 23.90 6.31 4.73
C LEU A 661 23.54 5.74 6.10
N ALA A 662 22.30 5.28 6.31
CA ALA A 662 21.87 4.67 7.57
C ALA A 662 22.69 3.42 7.97
N HIS A 663 23.30 2.72 7.00
CA HIS A 663 24.17 1.57 7.27
C HIS A 663 25.66 1.93 7.38
N ILE A 664 26.08 3.15 7.00
CA ILE A 664 27.44 3.66 7.18
C ILE A 664 27.59 4.15 8.63
N PRO A 665 28.63 3.72 9.37
CA PRO A 665 28.88 4.20 10.72
C PRO A 665 28.95 5.72 10.77
N LEU A 666 28.32 6.34 11.77
CA LEU A 666 28.20 7.80 11.86
C LEU A 666 29.55 8.50 11.81
N ALA A 667 30.56 7.94 12.48
CA ALA A 667 31.92 8.45 12.54
C ALA A 667 32.68 8.43 11.18
N LEU A 668 32.20 7.64 10.21
CA LEU A 668 32.80 7.53 8.87
C LEU A 668 32.10 8.40 7.83
N ARG A 669 30.94 9.00 8.16
CA ARG A 669 30.19 9.85 7.22
C ARG A 669 30.93 11.18 7.06
N ASP A 670 31.48 11.42 5.88
CA ASP A 670 32.09 12.70 5.51
C ASP A 670 31.24 13.49 4.51
N ALA A 671 31.58 14.77 4.30
CA ALA A 671 30.83 15.65 3.41
C ALA A 671 30.81 15.15 1.95
N LYS A 672 31.87 14.47 1.49
CA LYS A 672 31.96 13.97 0.12
C LYS A 672 30.99 12.80 -0.08
N MET A 673 31.03 11.80 0.81
CA MET A 673 30.12 10.66 0.79
C MET A 673 28.66 11.11 0.84
N CYS A 674 28.34 12.02 1.77
CA CYS A 674 26.98 12.53 1.94
C CYS A 674 26.48 13.23 0.67
N ARG A 675 27.32 14.09 0.05
CA ARG A 675 26.95 14.77 -1.21
C ARG A 675 26.76 13.79 -2.36
N GLU A 676 27.61 12.77 -2.49
CA GLU A 676 27.47 11.76 -3.54
C GLU A 676 26.14 10.98 -3.40
N VAL A 677 25.79 10.53 -2.20
CA VAL A 677 24.52 9.83 -1.94
C VAL A 677 23.32 10.76 -2.19
N VAL A 678 23.34 11.98 -1.67
CA VAL A 678 22.25 12.95 -1.82
C VAL A 678 22.08 13.41 -3.27
N ALA A 679 23.16 13.50 -4.03
CA ALA A 679 23.11 13.79 -5.47
C ALA A 679 22.40 12.67 -6.26
N ALA A 680 22.46 11.41 -5.81
CA ALA A 680 21.64 10.35 -6.38
C ALA A 680 20.19 10.42 -5.84
N HIS A 681 20.03 10.57 -4.52
CA HIS A 681 18.77 10.47 -3.77
C HIS A 681 18.60 11.62 -2.76
N PRO A 682 17.88 12.71 -3.10
CA PRO A 682 17.70 13.87 -2.23
C PRO A 682 17.14 13.53 -0.83
N GLU A 683 16.30 12.51 -0.74
CA GLU A 683 15.70 12.02 0.50
C GLU A 683 16.74 11.55 1.53
N ALA A 684 17.95 11.18 1.09
CA ALA A 684 19.04 10.78 1.99
C ALA A 684 19.54 11.91 2.90
N ILE A 685 19.09 13.16 2.69
CA ILE A 685 19.38 14.30 3.56
C ILE A 685 19.03 14.03 5.03
N VAL A 686 18.03 13.19 5.30
CA VAL A 686 17.62 12.80 6.66
C VAL A 686 18.71 12.02 7.39
N ASP A 687 19.53 11.25 6.66
CA ASP A 687 20.63 10.44 7.17
C ASP A 687 21.97 11.21 7.22
N VAL A 688 22.03 12.42 6.64
CA VAL A 688 23.23 13.27 6.67
C VAL A 688 23.39 13.87 8.07
N PRO A 689 24.58 13.73 8.71
CA PRO A 689 24.86 14.35 10.00
C PRO A 689 24.57 15.85 9.98
N HIS A 690 24.00 16.38 11.07
CA HIS A 690 23.53 17.77 11.10
C HIS A 690 24.65 18.77 10.83
N ALA A 691 25.85 18.50 11.35
CA ALA A 691 27.05 19.31 11.14
C ALA A 691 27.53 19.37 9.68
N LEU A 692 27.12 18.42 8.83
CA LEU A 692 27.50 18.36 7.41
C LEU A 692 26.45 18.97 6.46
N ARG A 693 25.31 19.45 7.00
CA ARG A 693 24.23 20.09 6.21
C ARG A 693 24.56 21.56 5.94
N ASP A 694 25.47 21.78 5.00
CA ASP A 694 25.84 23.13 4.55
C ASP A 694 24.81 23.74 3.56
N ALA A 695 24.97 25.03 3.28
CA ALA A 695 24.07 25.79 2.42
C ALA A 695 24.00 25.25 0.98
N GLU A 696 25.10 24.74 0.43
CA GLU A 696 25.17 24.25 -0.94
C GLU A 696 24.40 22.93 -1.09
N LEU A 697 24.65 21.97 -0.18
CA LEU A 697 23.95 20.70 -0.12
C LEU A 697 22.44 20.92 0.07
N CYS A 698 22.07 21.75 1.04
CA CYS A 698 20.66 22.03 1.34
C CYS A 698 19.95 22.72 0.15
N ALA A 699 20.61 23.66 -0.53
CA ALA A 699 20.06 24.30 -1.72
C ALA A 699 19.83 23.30 -2.87
N ALA A 700 20.78 22.41 -3.10
CA ALA A 700 20.68 21.39 -4.14
C ALA A 700 19.52 20.41 -3.88
N VAL A 701 19.30 20.03 -2.61
CA VAL A 701 18.19 19.17 -2.19
C VAL A 701 16.85 19.84 -2.44
N VAL A 702 16.64 21.05 -1.89
CA VAL A 702 15.37 21.78 -2.00
C VAL A 702 15.03 22.15 -3.44
N ALA A 703 16.05 22.41 -4.28
CA ALA A 703 15.83 22.68 -5.70
C ALA A 703 15.26 21.47 -6.46
N ARG A 704 15.53 20.25 -6.01
CA ARG A 704 15.02 19.00 -6.61
C ARG A 704 13.68 18.59 -6.01
N ASP A 705 13.52 18.75 -4.70
CA ASP A 705 12.29 18.43 -3.98
C ASP A 705 12.05 19.45 -2.87
N GLU A 706 11.03 20.29 -3.07
CA GLU A 706 10.66 21.36 -2.14
C GLU A 706 10.12 20.81 -0.82
N SER A 707 9.57 19.58 -0.80
CA SER A 707 9.06 18.95 0.43
C SER A 707 10.17 18.66 1.45
N LEU A 708 11.42 18.55 1.00
CA LEU A 708 12.57 18.29 1.87
C LEU A 708 13.10 19.55 2.58
N ARG A 709 12.51 20.72 2.33
CA ARG A 709 12.88 22.00 2.97
C ARG A 709 12.83 21.91 4.49
N ARG A 710 11.91 21.13 5.04
CA ARG A 710 11.79 20.81 6.47
C ARG A 710 13.03 20.13 7.08
N HIS A 711 13.82 19.40 6.30
CA HIS A 711 15.03 18.73 6.78
C HIS A 711 16.29 19.61 6.72
N VAL A 712 16.15 20.86 6.26
CA VAL A 712 17.21 21.86 6.24
C VAL A 712 17.24 22.63 7.56
N PRO A 713 18.41 22.97 8.13
CA PRO A 713 18.51 23.89 9.28
C PRO A 713 17.77 25.22 9.04
N ALA A 714 16.99 25.70 10.01
CA ALA A 714 16.15 26.88 9.81
C ALA A 714 16.94 28.13 9.39
N ALA A 715 18.14 28.33 9.93
CA ALA A 715 19.04 29.43 9.57
C ALA A 715 19.41 29.47 8.08
N LEU A 716 19.36 28.32 7.40
CA LEU A 716 19.63 28.23 5.96
C LEU A 716 18.36 28.38 5.13
N ARG A 717 17.16 28.11 5.67
CA ARG A 717 15.92 28.16 4.89
C ARG A 717 15.61 29.55 4.36
N GLU A 718 15.86 30.61 5.13
CA GLU A 718 15.57 31.99 4.70
C GLU A 718 16.34 32.42 3.44
N SER A 719 17.53 31.83 3.21
CA SER A 719 18.35 32.13 2.03
C SER A 719 18.05 31.23 0.83
N LEU A 720 17.22 30.19 0.99
CA LEU A 720 16.87 29.27 -0.07
C LEU A 720 15.69 29.79 -0.91
N PRO A 721 15.79 29.75 -2.25
CA PRO A 721 14.73 30.22 -3.13
C PRO A 721 13.43 29.44 -2.89
N THR A 722 12.34 30.14 -2.59
CA THR A 722 10.98 29.58 -2.57
C THR A 722 10.47 29.51 -4.01
N ARG A 723 10.02 28.35 -4.46
CA ARG A 723 9.42 28.25 -5.79
C ARG A 723 8.03 28.87 -5.67
N THR A 724 7.86 30.09 -6.16
CA THR A 724 6.52 30.70 -6.24
C THR A 724 5.63 29.76 -7.04
N LEU A 725 4.66 29.14 -6.35
CA LEU A 725 3.55 28.43 -6.96
C LEU A 725 2.99 29.35 -8.05
N ARG A 726 3.24 29.03 -9.32
CA ARG A 726 2.61 29.72 -10.44
C ARG A 726 1.10 29.54 -10.24
N ALA A 727 0.44 30.63 -9.86
CA ALA A 727 -1.00 30.75 -9.96
C ALA A 727 -1.42 30.27 -11.34
N SER A 728 -2.15 29.17 -11.38
CA SER A 728 -2.67 28.59 -12.60
C SER A 728 -3.72 29.54 -13.17
N THR A 729 -3.33 30.44 -14.07
CA THR A 729 -4.27 31.09 -14.97
C THR A 729 -4.78 30.03 -15.95
N PRO A 730 -6.10 29.90 -16.16
CA PRO A 730 -6.62 29.02 -17.19
C PRO A 730 -6.38 29.70 -18.54
N THR A 731 -5.41 29.20 -19.30
CA THR A 731 -5.34 29.48 -20.75
C THR A 731 -5.63 28.20 -21.49
N GLU A 732 -6.81 28.20 -22.10
CA GLU A 732 -7.19 27.37 -23.23
C GLU A 732 -6.07 27.30 -24.27
N GLY A 733 -5.87 26.12 -24.85
CA GLY A 733 -4.96 25.95 -25.99
C GLY A 733 -4.42 24.54 -26.09
N THR A 734 -5.20 23.66 -26.70
CA THR A 734 -4.77 22.37 -27.27
C THR A 734 -3.43 22.48 -28.01
N ALA A 735 -2.43 21.71 -27.57
CA ALA A 735 -1.37 21.19 -28.42
C ALA A 735 -0.81 19.90 -27.80
N GLN A 736 -1.20 18.76 -28.37
CA GLN A 736 -0.50 17.49 -28.19
C GLN A 736 0.95 17.68 -28.66
N LEU A 737 1.91 17.48 -27.76
CA LEU A 737 3.31 17.23 -28.08
C LEU A 737 3.77 16.03 -27.26
N THR A 738 3.58 14.88 -27.89
CA THR A 738 4.44 13.68 -27.91
C THR A 738 5.69 13.72 -27.02
N ALA A 739 5.79 12.74 -26.12
CA ALA A 739 7.02 12.39 -25.42
C ALA A 739 8.14 12.02 -26.42
N PRO A 740 9.41 12.38 -26.14
CA PRO A 740 10.53 11.83 -26.87
C PRO A 740 10.76 10.38 -26.42
N GLU A 741 10.50 9.44 -27.31
CA GLU A 741 11.07 8.09 -27.31
C GLU A 741 12.61 8.19 -27.43
N GLU A 742 13.33 7.98 -26.32
CA GLU A 742 14.75 7.65 -26.39
C GLU A 742 14.95 6.13 -26.40
N ALA A 743 15.06 5.64 -27.64
CA ALA A 743 16.01 4.64 -28.12
C ALA A 743 16.49 3.55 -27.14
N LYS A 744 15.80 2.41 -27.16
CA LYS A 744 16.41 1.11 -26.88
C LYS A 744 17.53 0.85 -27.90
N PRO A 745 18.72 0.37 -27.51
CA PRO A 745 19.75 -0.02 -28.46
C PRO A 745 19.28 -1.25 -29.26
N LYS A 746 19.36 -1.13 -30.58
CA LYS A 746 19.18 -2.22 -31.55
C LYS A 746 20.19 -3.31 -31.25
N VAL A 747 19.71 -4.50 -30.92
CA VAL A 747 20.43 -5.75 -31.16
C VAL A 747 19.75 -6.42 -32.35
N SER A 748 20.51 -6.60 -33.43
CA SER A 748 20.19 -7.50 -34.53
C SER A 748 21.49 -7.87 -35.24
N PRO A 749 21.58 -9.05 -35.89
CA PRO A 749 20.74 -10.25 -35.76
C PRO A 749 21.32 -11.28 -34.80
#